data_AF-A0A951VVP2-F1
#
_entry.id   AF-A0A951VVP2-F1
#
_cell.length_a   1.000
_cell.length_b   1.000
_cell.length_c   1.000
_cell.angle_alpha   90.00
_cell.angle_beta   90.00
_cell.angle_gamma   90.00
#
_symmetry.space_group_name_H-M   'P 1'
#
loop_
_entity.id
_entity.type
_entity.pdbx_description
1 polymer ?
#
loop_
_entity_poly.entity_id
_entity_poly.type
_entity_poly.pdbx_seq_one_letter_code
_entity_poly.pdbx_strand_id
1 'polypeptide(L)'
;MRNQIIPGTTSIVAGLIISVIVTIGLYFGLTVRIVDKETPQPIAQVDLKSIHYENPILIGDIGSSGYPHDSSLWFRDYSHHGAQFSKLFLKEEPYIDDVEFEHFKSDITVHLKQIKQYGFNTIEVPGFIEFIDFKKLTDPVYQPNSEYTKRHAEFRKRFGEIFRIANSLGFKVILKTDMVVLSRPLEQYLIRHNINRDVDNPEFWKIYSAGLEELFEEFPEVDGIMIRIGEAGAIYSQQGWDYWSELIVTSNESTRRMLQSFIDVAAKYNRKVIFRSWAVGIGEVGKIHTVPEAYSSVLNDIQADNFYVSTKYSKGDFWSYLPLNPTLVTGPHNRLVEFQTRREFEGWSSFPNYTDGEYQKALQSFVSQNPNIKGGWIWTHAGGPLFQAPRTFYLHEGLWVWMDANLFATAKLLQNPNSNLEDLTDEWIQLRLGDDLLLRSTMKRILLESHERAQLAVTFRPFAKKQVYALAQEVPPVSFSYWNIVGGNSSIFSHLYLLAKDDIDSVIAADQENTNQIRKMNQDFHQVANRITKTTDQLQKMKQSFDYMQNVAETLMSYRIFFLNYFAWLDGKAEPEVYQKALSDFEIKLIKHEKQYHSNFDFPAYNFTEALWLVDIAKRTTATVWSARLLLIVTILLLIFSIRKIYSSKPNIAISNNQYIAISFGFLLYLFAVGLTFSAGRGTYFSLLIAAMGLIYLTLFHLLFLSIEKSIAYSLVAGFAMAFVVLAFIAIRGPFYFWFQFWISPSVRALFLIPFLLLAVLGYDWVIHGQRIGENQKQRLKSRLAIIVGSQLFVFGLIMKGFGLNQFITTLNNELVVLPYFLSLIHGFVVHLNIPTSLPFVIMGIGLVPLLIGGVRVLKK
;
A
#
# COMPACT_ATOMS: atom_id res chain seq x y z
N MET A 1 -12.47 15.46 -60.63
CA MET A 1 -11.96 15.94 -59.33
C MET A 1 -11.00 14.90 -58.77
N ARG A 2 -9.71 15.24 -58.58
CA ARG A 2 -8.76 14.40 -57.82
C ARG A 2 -9.18 14.45 -56.36
N ASN A 3 -10.06 13.54 -55.94
CA ASN A 3 -10.46 13.41 -54.54
C ASN A 3 -9.23 13.00 -53.74
N GLN A 4 -8.91 13.76 -52.68
CA GLN A 4 -7.83 13.45 -51.75
C GLN A 4 -8.04 12.04 -51.18
N ILE A 5 -7.07 11.17 -51.43
CA ILE A 5 -7.09 9.73 -51.12
C ILE A 5 -6.53 9.47 -49.71
N ILE A 6 -5.92 10.49 -49.10
CA ILE A 6 -5.22 10.46 -47.82
C ILE A 6 -6.07 11.25 -46.80
N PRO A 7 -6.10 10.86 -45.51
CA PRO A 7 -6.70 11.67 -44.46
C PRO A 7 -6.28 13.13 -44.60
N GLY A 8 -7.24 14.04 -44.41
CA GLY A 8 -7.00 15.47 -44.61
C GLY A 8 -5.82 15.93 -43.73
N THR A 9 -4.99 16.84 -44.23
CA THR A 9 -3.86 17.40 -43.46
C THR A 9 -4.31 17.89 -42.08
N THR A 10 -5.52 18.45 -41.97
CA THR A 10 -6.15 18.86 -40.71
C THR A 10 -6.39 17.70 -39.74
N SER A 11 -6.86 16.54 -40.19
CA SER A 11 -7.12 15.37 -39.33
C SER A 11 -5.82 14.71 -38.86
N ILE A 12 -4.79 14.69 -39.71
CA ILE A 12 -3.45 14.23 -39.34
C ILE A 12 -2.85 15.15 -38.27
N VAL A 13 -2.92 16.47 -38.48
CA VAL A 13 -2.41 17.45 -37.52
C VAL A 13 -3.17 17.37 -36.20
N ALA A 14 -4.51 17.32 -36.23
CA ALA A 14 -5.33 17.22 -35.01
C ALA A 14 -5.08 15.90 -34.25
N GLY A 15 -5.03 14.76 -34.96
CA GLY A 15 -4.71 13.47 -34.37
C GLY A 15 -3.33 13.45 -33.74
N LEU A 16 -2.32 14.02 -34.42
CA LEU A 16 -0.96 14.12 -33.90
C LEU A 16 -0.90 15.00 -32.64
N ILE A 17 -1.57 16.17 -32.66
CA ILE A 17 -1.65 17.06 -31.50
C ILE A 17 -2.27 16.34 -30.30
N ILE A 18 -3.41 15.67 -30.48
CA ILE A 18 -4.07 14.91 -29.40
C ILE A 18 -3.14 13.82 -28.87
N SER A 19 -2.56 13.02 -29.76
CA SER A 19 -1.65 11.93 -29.38
C SER A 19 -0.43 12.46 -28.61
N VAL A 20 0.16 13.57 -29.04
CA VAL A 20 1.31 14.20 -28.37
C VAL A 20 0.89 14.76 -27.01
N ILE A 21 -0.23 15.48 -26.90
CA ILE A 21 -0.72 16.03 -25.62
C ILE A 21 -0.97 14.92 -24.61
N VAL A 22 -1.67 13.85 -25.01
CA VAL A 22 -1.93 12.70 -24.12
C VAL A 22 -0.62 12.01 -23.73
N THR A 23 0.30 11.82 -24.68
CA THR A 23 1.62 11.23 -24.42
C THR A 23 2.44 12.09 -23.47
N ILE A 24 2.42 13.42 -23.60
CA ILE A 24 3.10 14.35 -22.69
C ILE A 24 2.47 14.29 -21.29
N GLY A 25 1.14 14.27 -21.19
CA GLY A 25 0.45 14.12 -19.90
C GLY A 25 0.84 12.82 -19.19
N LEU A 26 0.86 11.70 -19.92
CA LEU A 26 1.31 10.41 -19.41
C LEU A 26 2.81 10.35 -19.14
N TYR A 27 3.63 11.10 -19.90
CA TYR A 27 5.06 11.23 -19.64
C TYR A 27 5.28 11.86 -18.27
N PHE A 28 4.67 13.01 -17.98
CA PHE A 28 4.82 13.65 -16.68
C PHE A 28 4.24 12.80 -15.53
N GLY A 29 3.09 12.13 -15.76
CA GLY A 29 2.47 11.30 -14.72
C GLY A 29 3.22 10.00 -14.40
N LEU A 30 3.75 9.31 -15.42
CA LEU A 30 4.34 7.98 -15.29
C LEU A 30 5.88 7.99 -15.34
N THR A 31 6.53 9.15 -15.33
CA THR A 31 7.99 9.21 -15.21
C THR A 31 8.40 8.83 -13.81
N VAL A 32 9.27 7.83 -13.70
CA VAL A 32 9.88 7.43 -12.44
C VAL A 32 11.18 8.21 -12.27
N ARG A 33 11.28 8.96 -11.17
CA ARG A 33 12.48 9.69 -10.81
C ARG A 33 13.25 8.85 -9.79
N ILE A 34 14.49 8.51 -10.11
CA ILE A 34 15.41 7.80 -9.22
C ILE A 34 16.50 8.77 -8.82
N VAL A 35 16.73 8.91 -7.51
CA VAL A 35 17.77 9.75 -6.93
C VAL A 35 18.58 8.91 -5.94
N ASP A 36 19.87 9.18 -5.82
CA ASP A 36 20.65 8.64 -4.73
C ASP A 36 20.08 9.09 -3.38
N LYS A 37 19.99 8.17 -2.41
CA LYS A 37 19.64 8.56 -1.05
C LYS A 37 20.72 9.48 -0.53
N GLU A 38 20.30 10.61 0.03
CA GLU A 38 21.19 11.39 0.88
C GLU A 38 21.66 10.47 2.00
N THR A 39 22.96 10.18 2.02
CA THR A 39 23.58 9.49 3.14
C THR A 39 23.32 10.34 4.38
N PRO A 40 22.79 9.76 5.47
CA PRO A 40 22.81 10.44 6.76
C PRO A 40 24.24 10.91 6.98
N GLN A 41 24.43 12.22 7.14
CA GLN A 41 25.77 12.75 7.42
C GLN A 41 26.24 12.10 8.73
N PRO A 42 27.44 11.51 8.78
CA PRO A 42 27.97 11.02 10.03
C PRO A 42 27.94 12.16 11.04
N ILE A 43 27.31 11.90 12.18
CA ILE A 43 27.21 12.88 13.27
C ILE A 43 28.66 13.26 13.61
N ALA A 44 29.01 14.54 13.48
CA ALA A 44 30.25 15.05 14.08
C ALA A 44 30.26 14.60 15.55
N GLN A 45 31.41 14.23 16.14
CA GLN A 45 31.47 13.85 17.55
C GLN A 45 30.87 14.96 18.43
N VAL A 46 29.58 14.87 18.74
CA VAL A 46 28.92 15.71 19.73
C VAL A 46 29.22 15.07 21.08
N ASP A 47 29.57 15.88 22.07
CA ASP A 47 29.75 15.40 23.43
C ASP A 47 28.38 15.03 24.03
N LEU A 48 27.92 13.82 23.71
CA LEU A 48 26.68 13.25 24.20
C LEU A 48 26.67 13.12 25.73
N LYS A 49 27.80 13.27 26.44
CA LYS A 49 27.85 13.23 27.91
C LYS A 49 27.13 14.40 28.56
N SER A 50 26.89 15.48 27.83
CA SER A 50 26.11 16.63 28.30
C SER A 50 24.59 16.44 28.19
N ILE A 51 24.15 15.38 27.49
CA ILE A 51 22.73 15.12 27.21
C ILE A 51 22.23 14.09 28.20
N HIS A 52 21.51 14.58 29.21
CA HIS A 52 20.81 13.75 30.18
C HIS A 52 19.31 13.99 30.06
N TYR A 53 18.54 12.90 29.94
CA TYR A 53 17.11 12.98 30.15
C TYR A 53 16.84 13.12 31.64
N GLU A 54 16.25 14.23 32.06
CA GLU A 54 15.55 14.28 33.34
C GLU A 54 14.23 13.52 33.17
N ASN A 55 14.19 12.26 33.61
CA ASN A 55 13.00 11.39 33.61
C ASN A 55 12.30 11.27 32.24
N PRO A 56 12.86 10.54 31.27
CA PRO A 56 12.29 10.44 29.94
C PRO A 56 10.90 9.79 29.95
N ILE A 57 10.02 10.22 29.05
CA ILE A 57 8.68 9.64 28.85
C ILE A 57 8.83 8.39 27.99
N LEU A 58 8.63 7.21 28.57
CA LEU A 58 8.69 5.93 27.88
C LEU A 58 7.29 5.35 27.80
N ILE A 59 6.69 5.49 26.62
CA ILE A 59 5.33 5.03 26.32
C ILE A 59 5.39 3.62 25.74
N GLY A 60 4.61 2.70 26.30
CA GLY A 60 4.26 1.41 25.67
C GLY A 60 2.80 1.42 25.23
N ASP A 61 2.43 0.57 24.26
CA ASP A 61 1.03 0.21 24.02
C ASP A 61 0.58 -0.87 25.04
N ILE A 62 -0.73 -1.20 25.07
CA ILE A 62 -1.26 -2.29 25.91
C ILE A 62 -0.84 -3.71 25.46
N GLY A 63 0.16 -3.83 24.59
CA GLY A 63 0.67 -5.12 24.12
C GLY A 63 -0.40 -5.90 23.35
N SER A 64 -0.42 -7.21 23.55
CA SER A 64 -1.42 -8.11 22.99
C SER A 64 -2.69 -8.24 23.84
N SER A 65 -2.83 -7.44 24.90
CA SER A 65 -4.00 -7.52 25.77
C SER A 65 -5.28 -7.11 25.02
N GLY A 66 -6.33 -7.91 25.18
CA GLY A 66 -7.63 -7.69 24.52
C GLY A 66 -7.72 -8.23 23.10
N TYR A 67 -6.67 -8.81 22.54
CA TYR A 67 -6.75 -9.48 21.23
C TYR A 67 -7.35 -10.89 21.35
N PRO A 68 -8.17 -11.32 20.37
CA PRO A 68 -8.76 -12.65 20.38
C PRO A 68 -7.70 -13.73 20.09
N HIS A 69 -7.59 -14.72 20.99
CA HIS A 69 -6.83 -15.95 20.77
C HIS A 69 -7.60 -16.95 19.86
N ASP A 70 -8.01 -16.51 18.67
CA ASP A 70 -8.77 -17.29 17.71
C ASP A 70 -8.02 -17.48 16.38
N SER A 71 -7.53 -18.71 16.14
CA SER A 71 -6.87 -19.07 14.87
C SER A 71 -7.76 -18.87 13.65
N SER A 72 -9.09 -18.87 13.81
CA SER A 72 -10.01 -18.73 12.69
C SER A 72 -9.84 -17.39 11.98
N LEU A 73 -9.34 -16.35 12.66
CA LEU A 73 -9.14 -15.01 12.12
C LEU A 73 -7.90 -14.90 11.21
N TRP A 74 -6.94 -15.82 11.33
CA TRP A 74 -5.68 -15.77 10.59
C TRP A 74 -5.84 -16.11 9.12
N PHE A 75 -5.00 -15.49 8.28
CA PHE A 75 -4.85 -15.74 6.84
C PHE A 75 -6.09 -15.46 5.98
N ARG A 76 -7.01 -14.59 6.45
CA ARG A 76 -8.22 -14.20 5.70
C ARG A 76 -8.01 -13.05 4.71
N ASP A 77 -7.49 -11.93 5.19
CA ASP A 77 -7.26 -10.71 4.40
C ASP A 77 -6.10 -9.88 5.00
N TYR A 78 -5.69 -8.79 4.35
CA TYR A 78 -4.65 -7.86 4.83
C TYR A 78 -5.29 -6.64 5.52
N SER A 79 -6.43 -6.82 6.20
CA SER A 79 -7.07 -5.75 6.96
C SER A 79 -6.18 -5.24 8.09
N HIS A 80 -6.32 -3.95 8.40
CA HIS A 80 -5.65 -3.31 9.53
C HIS A 80 -6.52 -3.33 10.79
N HIS A 81 -7.75 -3.86 10.69
CA HIS A 81 -8.59 -4.12 11.85
C HIS A 81 -8.00 -5.29 12.65
N GLY A 82 -7.32 -4.96 13.75
CA GLY A 82 -6.71 -5.95 14.63
C GLY A 82 -7.68 -6.76 15.49
N ALA A 83 -8.99 -6.46 15.43
CA ALA A 83 -10.03 -7.06 16.28
C ALA A 83 -9.75 -6.98 17.79
N GLN A 84 -8.92 -6.01 18.23
CA GLN A 84 -8.70 -5.75 19.64
C GLN A 84 -10.04 -5.42 20.30
N PHE A 85 -10.32 -6.11 21.42
CA PHE A 85 -11.57 -6.09 22.16
C PHE A 85 -12.80 -6.69 21.47
N SER A 86 -12.66 -7.35 20.30
CA SER A 86 -13.83 -7.87 19.57
C SER A 86 -14.59 -8.98 20.31
N LYS A 87 -13.93 -9.71 21.20
CA LYS A 87 -14.56 -10.69 22.11
C LYS A 87 -14.96 -10.08 23.45
N LEU A 88 -14.28 -9.01 23.86
CA LEU A 88 -14.55 -8.30 25.09
C LEU A 88 -15.86 -7.49 24.99
N PHE A 89 -16.07 -6.82 23.86
CA PHE A 89 -17.23 -5.97 23.63
C PHE A 89 -18.42 -6.78 23.12
N LEU A 90 -19.52 -6.71 23.87
CA LEU A 90 -20.79 -7.32 23.51
C LEU A 90 -21.69 -6.26 22.85
N LYS A 91 -22.46 -6.70 21.86
CA LYS A 91 -23.44 -5.84 21.20
C LYS A 91 -24.55 -5.39 22.16
N GLU A 92 -25.07 -6.35 22.93
CA GLU A 92 -26.18 -6.16 23.87
C GLU A 92 -25.66 -6.14 25.33
N GLU A 93 -26.53 -5.78 26.28
CA GLU A 93 -26.23 -5.90 27.72
C GLU A 93 -25.71 -7.31 28.06
N PRO A 94 -24.63 -7.45 28.85
CA PRO A 94 -23.99 -6.43 29.69
C PRO A 94 -22.94 -5.54 28.99
N TYR A 95 -22.82 -5.57 27.66
CA TYR A 95 -21.88 -4.80 26.82
C TYR A 95 -20.39 -5.11 26.97
N ILE A 96 -19.97 -5.66 28.11
CA ILE A 96 -18.64 -6.22 28.33
C ILE A 96 -18.82 -7.66 28.81
N ASP A 97 -18.12 -8.60 28.16
CA ASP A 97 -18.06 -9.98 28.63
C ASP A 97 -17.20 -10.07 29.90
N ASP A 98 -17.78 -10.59 30.98
CA ASP A 98 -17.12 -10.66 32.28
C ASP A 98 -15.88 -11.55 32.27
N VAL A 99 -15.91 -12.67 31.54
CA VAL A 99 -14.80 -13.63 31.48
C VAL A 99 -13.66 -13.06 30.66
N GLU A 100 -13.97 -12.52 29.49
CA GLU A 100 -12.97 -11.86 28.64
C GLU A 100 -12.38 -10.61 29.31
N PHE A 101 -13.16 -9.89 30.13
CA PHE A 101 -12.64 -8.77 30.89
C PHE A 101 -11.62 -9.19 31.95
N GLU A 102 -11.87 -10.27 32.69
CA GLU A 102 -10.90 -10.79 33.66
C GLU A 102 -9.61 -11.29 32.98
N HIS A 103 -9.73 -11.91 31.80
CA HIS A 103 -8.57 -12.26 30.97
C HIS A 103 -7.79 -11.01 30.55
N PHE A 104 -8.48 -10.02 29.96
CA PHE A 104 -7.87 -8.75 29.56
C PHE A 104 -7.15 -8.07 30.73
N LYS A 105 -7.80 -8.01 31.91
CA LYS A 105 -7.24 -7.43 33.12
C LYS A 105 -5.99 -8.16 33.61
N SER A 106 -6.00 -9.50 33.56
CA SER A 106 -4.84 -10.31 33.89
C SER A 106 -3.69 -10.03 32.92
N ASP A 107 -3.96 -10.07 31.62
CA ASP A 107 -2.94 -9.89 30.57
C ASP A 107 -2.29 -8.52 30.63
N ILE A 108 -3.09 -7.44 30.73
CA ILE A 108 -2.53 -6.09 30.80
C ILE A 108 -1.73 -5.89 32.09
N THR A 109 -2.13 -6.53 33.20
CA THR A 109 -1.37 -6.46 34.45
C THR A 109 -0.01 -7.14 34.33
N VAL A 110 0.06 -8.30 33.66
CA VAL A 110 1.33 -9.00 33.38
C VAL A 110 2.21 -8.15 32.46
N HIS A 111 1.64 -7.62 31.39
CA HIS A 111 2.33 -6.73 30.44
C HIS A 111 2.91 -5.49 31.13
N LEU A 112 2.10 -4.75 31.89
CA LEU A 112 2.53 -3.56 32.63
C LEU A 112 3.66 -3.86 33.62
N LYS A 113 3.55 -4.97 34.37
CA LYS A 113 4.62 -5.41 35.28
C LYS A 113 5.91 -5.72 34.52
N GLN A 114 5.82 -6.35 33.36
CA GLN A 114 6.99 -6.68 32.54
C GLN A 114 7.67 -5.42 32.00
N ILE A 115 6.93 -4.53 31.33
CA ILE A 115 7.53 -3.34 30.72
C ILE A 115 8.02 -2.34 31.78
N LYS A 116 7.40 -2.32 32.97
CA LYS A 116 7.90 -1.51 34.10
C LYS A 116 9.32 -1.89 34.50
N GLN A 117 9.69 -3.18 34.43
CA GLN A 117 11.06 -3.63 34.73
C GLN A 117 12.09 -3.05 33.76
N TYR A 118 11.65 -2.69 32.55
CA TYR A 118 12.51 -2.08 31.53
C TYR A 118 12.56 -0.55 31.63
N GLY A 119 11.76 0.05 32.53
CA GLY A 119 11.75 1.49 32.80
C GLY A 119 10.60 2.26 32.15
N PHE A 120 9.61 1.57 31.56
CA PHE A 120 8.40 2.23 31.06
C PHE A 120 7.63 2.89 32.20
N ASN A 121 7.12 4.10 31.93
CA ASN A 121 6.38 4.91 32.90
C ASN A 121 5.04 5.45 32.37
N THR A 122 4.72 5.17 31.11
CA THR A 122 3.51 5.64 30.44
C THR A 122 2.92 4.50 29.60
N ILE A 123 1.59 4.38 29.61
CA ILE A 123 0.85 3.40 28.81
C ILE A 123 -0.14 4.13 27.90
N GLU A 124 -0.17 3.71 26.64
CA GLU A 124 -1.17 4.11 25.65
C GLU A 124 -2.31 3.09 25.64
N VAL A 125 -3.55 3.56 25.81
CA VAL A 125 -4.77 2.73 25.78
C VAL A 125 -5.75 3.30 24.72
N PRO A 126 -6.26 2.51 23.77
CA PRO A 126 -7.18 3.02 22.77
C PRO A 126 -8.57 3.34 23.36
N GLY A 127 -9.17 4.45 22.89
CA GLY A 127 -10.55 4.86 23.18
C GLY A 127 -10.70 6.36 23.44
N PHE A 128 -11.87 6.92 23.11
CA PHE A 128 -12.22 8.31 23.43
C PHE A 128 -13.74 8.49 23.60
N ILE A 129 -14.50 8.58 22.48
CA ILE A 129 -15.94 8.86 22.55
C ILE A 129 -16.76 7.71 23.12
N GLU A 130 -16.18 6.52 23.21
CA GLU A 130 -16.74 5.34 23.86
C GLU A 130 -16.84 5.48 25.39
N PHE A 131 -16.19 6.50 25.97
CA PHE A 131 -16.14 6.73 27.40
C PHE A 131 -16.98 7.94 27.87
N ILE A 132 -17.62 8.68 26.96
CA ILE A 132 -18.27 9.97 27.27
C ILE A 132 -19.66 10.08 26.65
N ASP A 133 -20.55 10.82 27.31
CA ASP A 133 -21.94 11.02 26.86
C ASP A 133 -22.20 12.43 26.27
N PHE A 134 -21.19 13.31 26.29
CA PHE A 134 -21.30 14.74 25.97
C PHE A 134 -22.28 15.50 26.90
N LYS A 135 -22.25 15.20 28.20
CA LYS A 135 -23.15 15.74 29.24
C LYS A 135 -23.08 17.25 29.41
N LYS A 136 -22.00 17.88 28.93
CA LYS A 136 -21.76 19.33 29.01
C LYS A 136 -22.41 20.11 27.87
N LEU A 137 -22.99 19.43 26.87
CA LEU A 137 -23.77 20.08 25.81
C LEU A 137 -25.19 20.38 26.28
N THR A 138 -25.84 21.35 25.63
CA THR A 138 -27.18 21.83 26.01
C THR A 138 -28.28 20.80 25.77
N ASP A 139 -28.10 19.96 24.76
CA ASP A 139 -29.04 18.91 24.38
C ASP A 139 -28.27 17.59 24.18
N PRO A 140 -28.91 16.44 24.45
CA PRO A 140 -28.19 15.17 24.50
C PRO A 140 -27.78 14.68 23.11
N VAL A 141 -26.49 14.40 22.94
CA VAL A 141 -25.97 13.62 21.81
C VAL A 141 -26.52 12.21 21.85
N TYR A 142 -26.37 11.56 23.01
CA TYR A 142 -26.91 10.23 23.29
C TYR A 142 -28.14 10.36 24.20
N GLN A 143 -29.26 9.77 23.80
CA GLN A 143 -30.49 9.84 24.58
C GLN A 143 -30.29 9.18 25.97
N PRO A 144 -30.79 9.77 27.06
CA PRO A 144 -30.72 9.15 28.38
C PRO A 144 -31.31 7.73 28.39
N ASN A 145 -30.64 6.80 29.06
CA ASN A 145 -31.01 5.36 29.11
C ASN A 145 -31.01 4.63 27.76
N SER A 146 -30.44 5.23 26.70
CA SER A 146 -30.18 4.53 25.44
C SER A 146 -29.09 3.47 25.61
N GLU A 147 -29.04 2.54 24.64
CA GLU A 147 -27.98 1.54 24.51
C GLU A 147 -26.57 2.17 24.61
N TYR A 148 -26.37 3.34 24.00
CA TYR A 148 -25.11 4.09 24.07
C TYR A 148 -24.75 4.50 25.50
N THR A 149 -25.65 5.20 26.20
CA THR A 149 -25.37 5.69 27.56
C THR A 149 -25.14 4.56 28.56
N LYS A 150 -25.84 3.42 28.40
CA LYS A 150 -25.64 2.24 29.23
C LYS A 150 -24.31 1.54 28.92
N ARG A 151 -23.97 1.40 27.64
CA ARG A 151 -22.67 0.87 27.19
C ARG A 151 -21.52 1.73 27.70
N HIS A 152 -21.60 3.04 27.53
CA HIS A 152 -20.57 3.96 28.03
C HIS A 152 -20.43 3.86 29.54
N ALA A 153 -21.53 3.75 30.30
CA ALA A 153 -21.47 3.56 31.75
C ALA A 153 -20.72 2.27 32.13
N GLU A 154 -20.98 1.14 31.46
CA GLU A 154 -20.23 -0.09 31.72
C GLU A 154 -18.76 0.02 31.30
N PHE A 155 -18.49 0.65 30.15
CA PHE A 155 -17.13 0.88 29.66
C PHE A 155 -16.35 1.73 30.66
N ARG A 156 -16.95 2.80 31.17
CA ARG A 156 -16.32 3.64 32.18
C ARG A 156 -16.00 2.89 33.47
N LYS A 157 -16.95 2.09 33.95
CA LYS A 157 -16.74 1.25 35.14
C LYS A 157 -15.56 0.29 34.96
N ARG A 158 -15.53 -0.44 33.84
CA ARG A 158 -14.54 -1.49 33.56
C ARG A 158 -13.17 -0.93 33.19
N PHE A 159 -13.08 -0.01 32.24
CA PHE A 159 -11.80 0.60 31.88
C PHE A 159 -11.26 1.51 32.99
N GLY A 160 -12.11 2.11 33.81
CA GLY A 160 -11.68 2.80 35.03
C GLY A 160 -10.91 1.89 35.99
N GLU A 161 -11.28 0.60 36.09
CA GLU A 161 -10.49 -0.38 36.87
C GLU A 161 -9.10 -0.57 36.27
N ILE A 162 -9.00 -0.67 34.95
CA ILE A 162 -7.73 -0.81 34.23
C ILE A 162 -6.83 0.42 34.42
N PHE A 163 -7.40 1.63 34.34
CA PHE A 163 -6.64 2.87 34.56
C PHE A 163 -6.12 2.97 36.00
N ARG A 164 -6.93 2.57 37.00
CA ARG A 164 -6.47 2.48 38.39
C ARG A 164 -5.35 1.47 38.58
N ILE A 165 -5.41 0.32 37.91
CA ILE A 165 -4.32 -0.68 37.95
C ILE A 165 -3.04 -0.07 37.39
N ALA A 166 -3.09 0.55 36.21
CA ALA A 166 -1.94 1.22 35.60
C ALA A 166 -1.35 2.30 36.54
N ASN A 167 -2.20 3.16 37.10
CA ASN A 167 -1.78 4.21 38.03
C ASN A 167 -1.13 3.62 39.31
N SER A 168 -1.70 2.55 39.87
CA SER A 168 -1.12 1.86 41.05
C SER A 168 0.26 1.25 40.78
N LEU A 169 0.52 0.88 39.52
CA LEU A 169 1.83 0.44 39.04
C LEU A 169 2.73 1.61 38.67
N GLY A 170 2.31 2.86 38.86
CA GLY A 170 3.10 4.07 38.60
C GLY A 170 3.11 4.50 37.13
N PHE A 171 2.20 3.98 36.30
CA PHE A 171 2.07 4.41 34.91
C PHE A 171 1.20 5.65 34.78
N LYS A 172 1.59 6.52 33.86
CA LYS A 172 0.77 7.57 33.29
C LYS A 172 -0.13 6.99 32.20
N VAL A 173 -1.41 7.33 32.19
CA VAL A 173 -2.38 6.78 31.22
C VAL A 173 -2.66 7.80 30.13
N ILE A 174 -2.35 7.45 28.88
CA ILE A 174 -2.67 8.27 27.70
C ILE A 174 -3.71 7.51 26.88
N LEU A 175 -4.87 8.12 26.65
CA LEU A 175 -5.86 7.53 25.75
C LEU A 175 -5.53 7.85 24.29
N LYS A 176 -5.70 6.92 23.35
CA LYS A 176 -5.45 7.15 21.92
C LYS A 176 -6.72 7.11 21.10
N THR A 177 -6.84 8.03 20.15
CA THR A 177 -7.96 8.06 19.22
C THR A 177 -7.54 8.52 17.82
N ASP A 178 -8.26 7.99 16.83
CA ASP A 178 -8.16 8.40 15.43
C ASP A 178 -9.24 9.43 15.13
N MET A 179 -8.84 10.68 14.94
CA MET A 179 -9.73 11.79 14.66
C MET A 179 -9.96 11.93 13.15
N VAL A 180 -11.18 12.19 12.68
CA VAL A 180 -12.38 12.46 13.49
C VAL A 180 -13.11 11.16 13.80
N VAL A 181 -13.27 10.85 15.09
CA VAL A 181 -14.08 9.71 15.55
C VAL A 181 -15.55 10.12 15.66
N LEU A 182 -16.44 9.28 15.16
CA LEU A 182 -17.88 9.51 15.06
C LEU A 182 -18.66 8.30 15.56
N SER A 183 -19.91 8.56 15.94
CA SER A 183 -20.97 7.58 16.11
C SER A 183 -22.22 8.07 15.39
N ARG A 184 -23.18 7.20 15.08
CA ARG A 184 -24.41 7.64 14.38
C ARG A 184 -25.17 8.71 15.17
N PRO A 185 -25.38 8.60 16.51
CA PRO A 185 -26.03 9.66 17.27
C PRO A 185 -25.25 10.99 17.24
N LEU A 186 -23.91 10.95 17.30
CA LEU A 186 -23.06 12.14 17.22
C LEU A 186 -23.15 12.81 15.84
N GLU A 187 -23.12 12.03 14.76
CA GLU A 187 -23.33 12.56 13.42
C GLU A 187 -24.73 13.18 13.26
N GLN A 188 -25.78 12.51 13.76
CA GLN A 188 -27.13 13.07 13.74
C GLN A 188 -27.23 14.37 14.55
N TYR A 189 -26.54 14.44 15.70
CA TYR A 189 -26.45 15.66 16.49
C TYR A 189 -25.82 16.80 15.68
N LEU A 190 -24.71 16.54 15.01
CA LEU A 190 -24.02 17.51 14.15
C LEU A 190 -24.91 18.01 13.01
N ILE A 191 -25.69 17.12 12.38
CA ILE A 191 -26.64 17.47 11.31
C ILE A 191 -27.78 18.33 11.85
N ARG A 192 -28.39 17.97 12.99
CA ARG A 192 -29.51 18.72 13.59
C ARG A 192 -29.14 20.16 13.97
N HIS A 193 -27.86 20.39 14.29
CA HIS A 193 -27.34 21.72 14.62
C HIS A 193 -26.78 22.50 13.42
N ASN A 194 -26.95 21.99 12.18
CA ASN A 194 -26.38 22.58 10.97
C ASN A 194 -24.84 22.73 11.00
N ILE A 195 -24.15 21.97 11.86
CA ILE A 195 -22.69 21.93 11.91
C ILE A 195 -22.17 20.95 10.85
N ASN A 196 -22.90 19.84 10.64
CA ASN A 196 -22.50 18.75 9.76
C ASN A 196 -21.08 18.25 10.11
N ARG A 197 -20.37 17.67 9.14
CA ARG A 197 -18.97 17.21 9.30
C ARG A 197 -17.97 18.31 8.89
N ASP A 198 -18.32 19.56 9.14
CA ASP A 198 -17.49 20.72 8.78
C ASP A 198 -16.40 20.93 9.83
N VAL A 199 -15.21 20.38 9.56
CA VAL A 199 -14.04 20.49 10.45
C VAL A 199 -13.42 21.89 10.47
N ASP A 200 -13.79 22.77 9.54
CA ASP A 200 -13.35 24.16 9.55
C ASP A 200 -14.25 25.04 10.45
N ASN A 201 -15.46 24.56 10.77
CA ASN A 201 -16.38 25.22 11.70
C ASN A 201 -15.89 25.15 13.16
N PRO A 202 -15.68 26.27 13.86
CA PRO A 202 -15.28 26.29 15.28
C PRO A 202 -16.26 25.57 16.22
N GLU A 203 -17.57 25.59 15.94
CA GLU A 203 -18.57 24.92 16.78
C GLU A 203 -18.42 23.40 16.75
N PHE A 204 -17.89 22.85 15.65
CA PHE A 204 -17.57 21.42 15.54
C PHE A 204 -16.60 21.00 16.64
N TRP A 205 -15.53 21.76 16.86
CA TRP A 205 -14.51 21.41 17.84
C TRP A 205 -14.91 21.70 19.28
N LYS A 206 -15.85 22.63 19.50
CA LYS A 206 -16.43 22.84 20.84
C LYS A 206 -17.15 21.60 21.37
N ILE A 207 -17.79 20.82 20.48
CA ILE A 207 -18.42 19.54 20.85
C ILE A 207 -17.38 18.55 21.39
N TYR A 208 -16.27 18.38 20.66
CA TYR A 208 -15.18 17.52 21.11
C TYR A 208 -14.45 18.05 22.35
N SER A 209 -14.30 19.37 22.49
CA SER A 209 -13.77 19.99 23.71
C SER A 209 -14.66 19.69 24.93
N ALA A 210 -15.99 19.76 24.78
CA ALA A 210 -16.93 19.41 25.84
C ALA A 210 -16.83 17.93 26.22
N GLY A 211 -16.69 17.05 25.22
CA GLY A 211 -16.44 15.62 25.44
C GLY A 211 -15.12 15.34 26.16
N LEU A 212 -14.03 16.01 25.76
CA LEU A 212 -12.73 15.88 26.41
C LEU A 212 -12.74 16.40 27.86
N GLU A 213 -13.48 17.47 28.12
CA GLU A 213 -13.67 18.00 29.48
C GLU A 213 -14.40 16.98 30.37
N GLU A 214 -15.47 16.36 29.86
CA GLU A 214 -16.16 15.26 30.55
C GLU A 214 -15.23 14.07 30.81
N LEU A 215 -14.41 13.68 29.82
CA LEU A 215 -13.47 12.57 29.97
C LEU A 215 -12.51 12.77 31.15
N PHE A 216 -11.90 13.95 31.27
CA PHE A 216 -10.93 14.23 32.35
C PHE A 216 -11.59 14.38 33.72
N GLU A 217 -12.86 14.78 33.79
CA GLU A 217 -13.64 14.78 35.03
C GLU A 217 -14.00 13.37 35.49
N GLU A 218 -14.39 12.52 34.53
CA GLU A 218 -14.81 11.14 34.80
C GLU A 218 -13.62 10.23 35.14
N PHE A 219 -12.45 10.46 34.54
CA PHE A 219 -11.22 9.70 34.81
C PHE A 219 -10.07 10.58 35.28
N PRO A 220 -9.98 10.88 36.58
CA PRO A 220 -8.81 11.54 37.16
C PRO A 220 -7.49 10.78 36.89
N GLU A 221 -7.55 9.47 36.67
CA GLU A 221 -6.40 8.61 36.37
C GLU A 221 -5.84 8.80 34.95
N VAL A 222 -6.58 9.41 34.03
CA VAL A 222 -6.12 9.69 32.65
C VAL A 222 -5.26 10.96 32.63
N ASP A 223 -4.01 10.83 32.19
CA ASP A 223 -3.00 11.91 32.19
C ASP A 223 -2.93 12.68 30.85
N GLY A 224 -3.63 12.21 29.80
CA GLY A 224 -3.65 12.88 28.51
C GLY A 224 -4.28 12.07 27.39
N ILE A 225 -4.18 12.62 26.17
CA ILE A 225 -4.73 12.02 24.95
C ILE A 225 -3.71 12.07 23.81
N MET A 226 -3.64 10.99 23.03
CA MET A 226 -2.88 10.86 21.80
C MET A 226 -3.84 10.89 20.59
N ILE A 227 -3.59 11.80 19.66
CA ILE A 227 -4.45 12.04 18.50
C ILE A 227 -3.69 11.66 17.22
N ARG A 228 -4.33 10.88 16.35
CA ARG A 228 -3.90 10.65 14.96
C ARG A 228 -4.99 11.13 13.99
N ILE A 229 -4.61 11.81 12.92
CA ILE A 229 -5.53 12.22 11.82
C ILE A 229 -5.17 11.60 10.47
N GLY A 230 -3.97 11.05 10.36
CA GLY A 230 -3.40 10.74 9.06
C GLY A 230 -3.68 9.33 8.56
N GLU A 231 -4.49 8.54 9.25
CA GLU A 231 -4.86 7.16 8.89
C GLU A 231 -6.17 6.80 9.62
N ALA A 232 -7.24 6.51 8.86
CA ALA A 232 -8.59 6.24 9.36
C ALA A 232 -9.45 5.55 8.27
N GLY A 233 -10.73 5.28 8.57
CA GLY A 233 -11.72 4.76 7.62
C GLY A 233 -12.07 3.29 7.80
N ALA A 234 -12.85 2.76 6.85
CA ALA A 234 -13.52 1.45 6.96
C ALA A 234 -12.58 0.25 7.21
N ILE A 235 -11.29 0.35 6.84
CA ILE A 235 -10.31 -0.73 7.07
C ILE A 235 -9.95 -0.90 8.56
N TYR A 236 -10.28 0.07 9.41
CA TYR A 236 -10.15 -0.01 10.88
C TYR A 236 -11.49 -0.33 11.56
N SER A 237 -12.61 -0.20 10.85
CA SER A 237 -13.95 -0.38 11.40
C SER A 237 -14.23 -1.82 11.81
N GLN A 238 -14.81 -2.00 12.99
CA GLN A 238 -15.30 -3.29 13.44
C GLN A 238 -16.72 -3.51 12.95
N GLN A 239 -17.00 -4.69 12.40
CA GLN A 239 -18.36 -5.04 11.98
C GLN A 239 -19.31 -5.06 13.18
N GLY A 240 -20.46 -4.38 13.06
CA GLY A 240 -21.46 -4.31 14.14
C GLY A 240 -21.15 -3.29 15.24
N TRP A 241 -20.07 -2.53 15.09
CA TRP A 241 -19.69 -1.43 15.99
C TRP A 241 -20.06 -0.09 15.36
N ASP A 242 -20.94 0.69 16.00
CA ASP A 242 -21.42 1.98 15.46
C ASP A 242 -20.52 3.17 15.86
N TYR A 243 -19.21 2.94 15.82
CA TYR A 243 -18.17 3.95 15.97
C TYR A 243 -17.15 3.79 14.85
N TRP A 244 -16.77 4.90 14.22
CA TRP A 244 -15.81 4.89 13.12
C TRP A 244 -15.01 6.18 13.09
N SER A 245 -13.88 6.17 12.38
CA SER A 245 -13.04 7.35 12.16
C SER A 245 -13.03 7.75 10.68
N GLU A 246 -12.92 9.06 10.41
CA GLU A 246 -12.88 9.60 9.05
C GLU A 246 -11.67 10.51 8.80
N LEU A 247 -11.11 10.40 7.58
CA LEU A 247 -10.01 11.21 7.06
C LEU A 247 -10.52 12.56 6.53
N ILE A 248 -11.10 13.38 7.41
CA ILE A 248 -11.69 14.68 7.04
C ILE A 248 -10.87 15.90 7.48
N VAL A 249 -9.96 15.73 8.46
CA VAL A 249 -8.99 16.78 8.84
C VAL A 249 -7.81 16.74 7.88
N THR A 250 -7.86 17.57 6.85
CA THR A 250 -6.95 17.50 5.69
C THR A 250 -6.24 18.81 5.36
N SER A 251 -6.60 19.91 6.03
CA SER A 251 -6.01 21.25 5.85
C SER A 251 -5.14 21.65 7.05
N ASN A 252 -4.24 22.61 6.84
CA ASN A 252 -3.44 23.17 7.93
C ASN A 252 -4.34 23.82 9.00
N GLU A 253 -5.37 24.55 8.57
CA GLU A 253 -6.29 25.27 9.46
C GLU A 253 -7.14 24.32 10.32
N SER A 254 -7.78 23.32 9.71
CA SER A 254 -8.58 22.32 10.46
C SER A 254 -7.74 21.55 11.47
N THR A 255 -6.50 21.23 11.13
CA THR A 255 -5.57 20.54 12.04
C THR A 255 -5.20 21.40 13.25
N ARG A 256 -4.85 22.67 13.01
CA ARG A 256 -4.54 23.61 14.10
C ARG A 256 -5.75 23.85 15.00
N ARG A 257 -6.93 24.02 14.40
CA ARG A 257 -8.18 24.24 15.12
C ARG A 257 -8.48 23.06 16.06
N MET A 258 -8.42 21.83 15.54
CA MET A 258 -8.54 20.62 16.35
C MET A 258 -7.53 20.60 17.50
N LEU A 259 -6.24 20.74 17.19
CA LEU A 259 -5.18 20.63 18.19
C LEU A 259 -5.32 21.68 19.29
N GLN A 260 -5.57 22.94 18.94
CA GLN A 260 -5.75 24.01 19.91
C GLN A 260 -6.95 23.72 20.83
N SER A 261 -8.08 23.27 20.28
CA SER A 261 -9.27 22.90 21.05
C SER A 261 -9.02 21.78 22.07
N PHE A 262 -8.14 20.83 21.76
CA PHE A 262 -7.76 19.76 22.70
C PHE A 262 -6.71 20.24 23.71
N ILE A 263 -5.72 21.01 23.26
CA ILE A 263 -4.64 21.57 24.09
C ILE A 263 -5.21 22.48 25.18
N ASP A 264 -6.13 23.37 24.83
CA ASP A 264 -6.74 24.33 25.75
C ASP A 264 -7.52 23.63 26.87
N VAL A 265 -8.28 22.58 26.53
CA VAL A 265 -9.00 21.77 27.52
C VAL A 265 -8.00 21.00 28.38
N ALA A 266 -7.04 20.32 27.78
CA ALA A 266 -6.04 19.54 28.52
C ALA A 266 -5.24 20.41 29.50
N ALA A 267 -4.94 21.67 29.16
CA ALA A 267 -4.24 22.59 30.04
C ALA A 267 -5.03 22.87 31.34
N LYS A 268 -6.36 23.02 31.28
CA LYS A 268 -7.22 23.23 32.46
C LYS A 268 -7.12 22.09 33.48
N TYR A 269 -6.86 20.87 33.03
CA TYR A 269 -6.78 19.66 33.86
C TYR A 269 -5.32 19.22 34.10
N ASN A 270 -4.32 20.02 33.70
CA ASN A 270 -2.90 19.65 33.75
C ASN A 270 -2.62 18.30 33.06
N ARG A 271 -3.20 18.12 31.86
CA ARG A 271 -3.11 16.92 31.02
C ARG A 271 -2.34 17.21 29.74
N LYS A 272 -1.80 16.16 29.12
CA LYS A 272 -1.00 16.26 27.89
C LYS A 272 -1.83 15.97 26.63
N VAL A 273 -1.48 16.62 25.54
CA VAL A 273 -1.91 16.25 24.19
C VAL A 273 -0.69 15.78 23.40
N ILE A 274 -0.73 14.55 22.91
CA ILE A 274 0.29 13.98 22.03
C ILE A 274 -0.28 13.90 20.63
N PHE A 275 0.21 14.71 19.70
CA PHE A 275 -0.14 14.58 18.30
C PHE A 275 0.78 13.58 17.61
N ARG A 276 0.21 12.48 17.11
CA ARG A 276 0.92 11.49 16.32
C ARG A 276 0.98 11.98 14.87
N SER A 277 2.17 12.41 14.42
CA SER A 277 2.29 13.14 13.15
C SER A 277 2.07 12.27 11.90
N TRP A 278 2.06 10.94 12.02
CA TRP A 278 1.93 9.99 10.90
C TRP A 278 0.73 10.29 9.97
N ALA A 279 0.99 10.34 8.65
CA ALA A 279 -0.04 10.59 7.64
C ALA A 279 0.19 9.86 6.31
N VAL A 280 -0.89 9.38 5.69
CA VAL A 280 -0.88 8.61 4.42
C VAL A 280 -0.91 9.48 3.14
N GLY A 281 -0.43 10.74 3.22
CA GLY A 281 -0.28 11.59 2.03
C GLY A 281 -1.54 12.31 1.53
N ILE A 282 -2.61 12.38 2.34
CA ILE A 282 -3.87 13.04 1.98
C ILE A 282 -3.89 14.50 2.46
N GLY A 283 -4.33 15.42 1.58
CA GLY A 283 -4.46 16.85 1.89
C GLY A 283 -3.14 17.59 2.07
N GLU A 284 -3.21 18.82 2.58
CA GLU A 284 -2.04 19.66 2.89
C GLU A 284 -1.17 19.03 3.98
N VAL A 285 -1.80 18.31 4.90
CA VAL A 285 -1.14 17.65 6.03
C VAL A 285 -0.51 16.30 5.70
N GLY A 286 -0.71 15.79 4.48
CA GLY A 286 -0.25 14.46 4.08
C GLY A 286 1.26 14.23 4.23
N LYS A 287 2.06 15.30 4.24
CA LYS A 287 3.53 15.27 4.34
C LYS A 287 4.07 15.74 5.70
N ILE A 288 3.20 16.05 6.65
CA ILE A 288 3.57 16.61 7.96
C ILE A 288 4.56 15.73 8.74
N HIS A 289 4.52 14.41 8.52
CA HIS A 289 5.38 13.45 9.21
C HIS A 289 6.80 13.35 8.65
N THR A 290 7.08 13.86 7.44
CA THR A 290 8.36 13.60 6.74
C THR A 290 9.00 14.85 6.12
N VAL A 291 8.26 15.96 6.00
CA VAL A 291 8.71 17.19 5.35
C VAL A 291 8.73 18.35 6.38
N PRO A 292 9.91 18.91 6.72
CA PRO A 292 10.06 19.99 7.70
C PRO A 292 9.22 21.24 7.42
N GLU A 293 9.06 21.61 6.15
CA GLU A 293 8.26 22.77 5.74
C GLU A 293 6.77 22.52 6.00
N ALA A 294 6.27 21.32 5.68
CA ALA A 294 4.89 20.93 5.96
C ALA A 294 4.63 20.80 7.47
N TYR A 295 5.60 20.27 8.22
CA TYR A 295 5.58 20.26 9.68
C TYR A 295 5.43 21.68 10.24
N SER A 296 6.30 22.59 9.79
CA SER A 296 6.36 23.96 10.25
C SER A 296 5.09 24.73 9.89
N SER A 297 4.59 24.56 8.66
CA SER A 297 3.37 25.22 8.20
C SER A 297 2.13 24.76 8.94
N VAL A 298 2.13 23.60 9.59
CA VAL A 298 0.98 23.16 10.40
C VAL A 298 1.16 23.51 11.87
N LEU A 299 2.33 23.21 12.44
CA LEU A 299 2.46 23.12 13.90
C LEU A 299 3.12 24.33 14.57
N ASN A 300 3.96 25.12 13.88
CA ASN A 300 4.75 26.18 14.54
C ASN A 300 3.90 27.30 15.18
N ASP A 301 2.64 27.44 14.80
CA ASP A 301 1.72 28.40 15.42
C ASP A 301 1.15 27.89 16.77
N ILE A 302 1.42 26.64 17.15
CA ILE A 302 0.95 26.02 18.40
C ILE A 302 2.10 25.99 19.41
N GLN A 303 2.07 26.89 20.38
CA GLN A 303 3.06 26.95 21.46
C GLN A 303 2.40 26.62 22.80
N ALA A 304 2.61 25.40 23.31
CA ALA A 304 2.04 24.95 24.58
C ALA A 304 2.93 23.89 25.25
N ASP A 305 3.18 24.05 26.56
CA ASP A 305 4.05 23.15 27.33
C ASP A 305 3.49 21.73 27.47
N ASN A 306 2.16 21.59 27.44
CA ASN A 306 1.46 20.32 27.51
C ASN A 306 1.27 19.65 26.13
N PHE A 307 1.82 20.22 25.06
CA PHE A 307 1.75 19.68 23.71
C PHE A 307 3.03 18.94 23.30
N TYR A 308 2.85 17.74 22.75
CA TYR A 308 3.91 16.84 22.32
C TYR A 308 3.63 16.35 20.90
N VAL A 309 4.68 16.12 20.12
CA VAL A 309 4.56 15.53 18.78
C VAL A 309 5.34 14.23 18.71
N SER A 310 4.62 13.15 18.48
CA SER A 310 5.14 11.80 18.31
C SER A 310 5.41 11.52 16.83
N THR A 311 6.63 11.09 16.51
CA THR A 311 7.08 10.89 15.12
C THR A 311 8.02 9.70 15.01
N LYS A 312 7.81 8.86 13.99
CA LYS A 312 8.68 7.72 13.66
C LYS A 312 10.13 8.15 13.44
N TYR A 313 11.06 7.34 13.94
CA TYR A 313 12.50 7.62 13.82
C TYR A 313 12.97 7.71 12.36
N SER A 314 12.35 6.96 11.43
CA SER A 314 12.69 6.99 10.00
C SER A 314 11.73 7.86 9.19
N LYS A 315 12.19 8.34 8.02
CA LYS A 315 11.41 9.17 7.09
C LYS A 315 10.37 8.33 6.31
N GLY A 316 9.43 7.71 7.01
CA GLY A 316 8.39 6.85 6.41
C GLY A 316 7.77 5.89 7.43
N ASP A 317 7.37 4.71 6.99
CA ASP A 317 6.65 3.73 7.81
C ASP A 317 7.58 2.73 8.49
N PHE A 318 8.57 3.20 9.26
CA PHE A 318 9.62 2.35 9.83
C PHE A 318 10.45 1.55 8.81
N TRP A 319 10.33 1.82 7.51
CA TRP A 319 11.10 1.07 6.51
C TRP A 319 12.60 1.26 6.69
N SER A 320 13.28 0.13 6.69
CA SER A 320 14.73 0.03 6.52
C SER A 320 15.24 0.84 5.32
N TYR A 321 16.50 1.27 5.37
CA TYR A 321 17.18 2.11 4.38
C TYR A 321 16.65 3.54 4.21
N LEU A 322 15.57 3.95 4.87
CA LEU A 322 15.18 5.37 4.85
C LEU A 322 16.13 6.21 5.71
N PRO A 323 16.36 7.49 5.35
CA PRO A 323 17.07 8.40 6.24
C PRO A 323 16.28 8.60 7.54
N LEU A 324 16.99 9.11 8.56
CA LEU A 324 16.38 9.59 9.78
C LEU A 324 15.33 10.68 9.48
N ASN A 325 14.28 10.74 10.28
CA ASN A 325 13.19 11.67 10.04
C ASN A 325 13.62 13.13 10.34
N PRO A 326 13.68 14.02 9.33
CA PRO A 326 14.19 15.37 9.53
C PRO A 326 13.25 16.25 10.37
N THR A 327 11.97 15.88 10.47
CA THR A 327 11.01 16.66 11.28
C THR A 327 11.30 16.54 12.77
N LEU A 328 12.00 15.49 13.24
CA LEU A 328 12.35 15.29 14.64
C LEU A 328 13.37 16.30 15.17
N VAL A 329 14.11 16.98 14.29
CA VAL A 329 15.06 18.06 14.66
C VAL A 329 14.54 19.45 14.27
N THR A 330 13.25 19.54 13.93
CA THR A 330 12.60 20.79 13.50
C THR A 330 11.53 21.22 14.50
N GLY A 331 11.38 22.55 14.65
CA GLY A 331 10.32 23.18 15.44
C GLY A 331 10.59 23.20 16.95
N PRO A 332 9.81 23.99 17.70
CA PRO A 332 10.05 24.20 19.14
C PRO A 332 9.35 23.19 20.06
N HIS A 333 8.49 22.32 19.53
CA HIS A 333 7.61 21.46 20.33
C HIS A 333 8.35 20.33 21.06
N ASN A 334 7.79 19.87 22.18
CA ASN A 334 8.24 18.63 22.82
C ASN A 334 8.07 17.45 21.85
N ARG A 335 9.08 16.59 21.73
CA ARG A 335 9.11 15.49 20.77
C ARG A 335 9.20 14.14 21.46
N LEU A 336 8.49 13.17 20.89
CA LEU A 336 8.61 11.75 21.21
C LEU A 336 9.02 11.00 19.94
N VAL A 337 10.03 10.15 20.04
CA VAL A 337 10.47 9.31 18.91
C VAL A 337 9.70 7.99 18.94
N GLU A 338 9.08 7.58 17.83
CA GLU A 338 8.43 6.26 17.72
C GLU A 338 9.42 5.20 17.26
N PHE A 339 9.35 4.02 17.89
CA PHE A 339 10.12 2.83 17.56
C PHE A 339 9.19 1.61 17.45
N GLN A 340 9.52 0.66 16.56
CA GLN A 340 8.75 -0.57 16.38
C GLN A 340 9.60 -1.79 16.74
N THR A 341 9.21 -2.54 17.76
CA THR A 341 9.99 -3.72 18.23
C THR A 341 9.55 -5.03 17.55
N ARG A 342 8.30 -5.07 17.08
CA ARG A 342 7.76 -6.10 16.18
C ARG A 342 7.92 -5.66 14.73
N ARG A 343 9.02 -6.04 14.10
CA ARG A 343 9.48 -5.48 12.81
C ARG A 343 8.60 -5.89 11.63
N GLU A 344 7.62 -5.06 11.31
CA GLU A 344 6.53 -5.35 10.37
C GLU A 344 6.99 -5.68 8.94
N PHE A 345 8.00 -4.99 8.45
CA PHE A 345 8.51 -5.15 7.08
C PHE A 345 9.68 -6.15 6.98
N GLU A 346 10.08 -6.72 8.12
CA GLU A 346 11.18 -7.67 8.21
C GLU A 346 10.76 -8.89 9.03
N GLY A 347 9.64 -9.50 8.64
CA GLY A 347 9.15 -10.79 9.14
C GLY A 347 8.42 -10.74 10.48
N TRP A 348 7.98 -9.57 10.96
CA TRP A 348 7.31 -9.37 12.26
C TRP A 348 8.02 -10.02 13.45
N SER A 349 9.35 -10.02 13.42
CA SER A 349 10.18 -10.66 14.44
C SER A 349 9.95 -12.17 14.59
N SER A 350 9.50 -12.88 13.52
CA SER A 350 9.50 -14.35 13.45
C SER A 350 10.89 -14.96 13.34
N PHE A 351 11.89 -14.14 13.05
CA PHE A 351 13.31 -14.46 13.09
C PHE A 351 14.10 -13.36 13.80
N PRO A 352 15.33 -13.66 14.26
CA PRO A 352 16.18 -12.67 14.91
C PRO A 352 16.32 -11.42 14.04
N ASN A 353 15.97 -10.27 14.60
CA ASN A 353 16.04 -8.98 13.95
C ASN A 353 16.20 -7.89 15.02
N TYR A 354 17.43 -7.73 15.49
CA TYR A 354 17.78 -6.86 16.61
C TYR A 354 18.19 -5.46 16.12
N THR A 355 17.26 -4.50 16.21
CA THR A 355 17.34 -3.19 15.53
C THR A 355 18.07 -2.11 16.32
N ASP A 356 18.45 -2.40 17.56
CA ASP A 356 18.83 -1.37 18.52
C ASP A 356 20.13 -0.65 18.20
N GLY A 357 21.00 -1.24 17.36
CA GLY A 357 22.15 -0.53 16.79
C GLY A 357 21.77 0.62 15.85
N GLU A 358 20.69 0.47 15.08
CA GLU A 358 20.15 1.57 14.27
C GLU A 358 19.38 2.57 15.15
N TYR A 359 18.61 2.08 16.12
CA TYR A 359 17.86 2.95 17.02
C TYR A 359 18.76 3.80 17.91
N GLN A 360 19.89 3.26 18.39
CA GLN A 360 20.88 4.05 19.13
C GLN A 360 21.44 5.18 18.26
N LYS A 361 21.86 4.88 17.02
CA LYS A 361 22.37 5.90 16.09
C LYS A 361 21.33 6.98 15.80
N ALA A 362 20.08 6.56 15.56
CA ALA A 362 18.97 7.48 15.35
C ALA A 362 18.75 8.38 16.56
N LEU A 363 18.65 7.79 17.76
CA LEU A 363 18.42 8.51 19.00
C LEU A 363 19.54 9.51 19.29
N GLN A 364 20.81 9.08 19.21
CA GLN A 364 21.98 9.95 19.38
C GLN A 364 21.98 11.11 18.38
N SER A 365 21.59 10.86 17.12
CA SER A 365 21.41 11.91 16.11
C SER A 365 20.37 12.94 16.52
N PHE A 366 19.21 12.51 17.01
CA PHE A 366 18.13 13.43 17.36
C PHE A 366 18.43 14.23 18.59
N VAL A 367 18.90 13.59 19.67
CA VAL A 367 19.14 14.29 20.94
C VAL A 367 20.28 15.29 20.85
N SER A 368 21.27 15.03 20.00
CA SER A 368 22.39 15.96 19.76
C SER A 368 21.98 17.24 19.02
N GLN A 369 20.86 17.21 18.31
CA GLN A 369 20.37 18.32 17.50
C GLN A 369 19.11 18.97 18.07
N ASN A 370 18.36 18.26 18.91
CA ASN A 370 17.10 18.72 19.46
C ASN A 370 17.00 18.46 20.98
N PRO A 371 17.12 19.50 21.83
CA PRO A 371 16.94 19.38 23.28
C PRO A 371 15.48 19.13 23.70
N ASN A 372 14.54 19.21 22.76
CA ASN A 372 13.12 18.97 22.99
C ASN A 372 12.70 17.51 22.77
N ILE A 373 13.63 16.59 22.47
CA ILE A 373 13.33 15.16 22.61
C ILE A 373 13.09 14.86 24.09
N LYS A 374 11.89 14.43 24.47
CA LYS A 374 11.49 14.14 25.87
C LYS A 374 11.34 12.64 26.17
N GLY A 375 11.56 11.78 25.19
CA GLY A 375 11.44 10.33 25.32
C GLY A 375 10.97 9.68 24.03
N GLY A 376 10.26 8.56 24.13
CA GLY A 376 9.82 7.79 22.97
C GLY A 376 8.60 6.92 23.23
N TRP A 377 7.91 6.60 22.14
CA TRP A 377 6.85 5.61 22.13
C TRP A 377 7.35 4.34 21.44
N ILE A 378 7.42 3.26 22.22
CA ILE A 378 7.93 1.97 21.78
C ILE A 378 6.74 1.06 21.54
N TRP A 379 6.49 0.72 20.29
CA TRP A 379 5.40 -0.18 19.91
C TRP A 379 5.79 -1.58 20.36
N THR A 380 4.99 -2.17 21.25
CA THR A 380 5.25 -3.50 21.79
C THR A 380 4.46 -4.57 21.05
N HIS A 381 3.37 -4.20 20.37
CA HIS A 381 2.59 -5.15 19.57
C HIS A 381 2.01 -4.59 18.27
N ALA A 382 1.58 -3.32 18.25
CA ALA A 382 0.87 -2.74 17.11
C ALA A 382 1.69 -2.72 15.79
N GLY A 383 0.99 -2.64 14.65
CA GLY A 383 1.57 -2.46 13.31
C GLY A 383 1.16 -3.52 12.30
N GLY A 384 0.89 -3.08 11.07
CA GLY A 384 0.55 -3.91 9.93
C GLY A 384 -0.70 -4.79 10.05
N PRO A 385 -0.93 -5.67 9.07
CA PRO A 385 -2.04 -6.61 9.06
C PRO A 385 -1.78 -7.77 10.02
N LEU A 386 -2.23 -7.61 11.28
CA LEU A 386 -1.97 -8.55 12.38
C LEU A 386 -2.26 -10.01 12.00
N PHE A 387 -3.39 -10.26 11.33
CA PHE A 387 -3.86 -11.60 11.00
C PHE A 387 -3.19 -12.24 9.77
N GLN A 388 -2.29 -11.52 9.09
CA GLN A 388 -1.39 -12.10 8.07
C GLN A 388 0.04 -12.29 8.56
N ALA A 389 0.32 -11.77 9.75
CA ALA A 389 1.60 -11.90 10.40
C ALA A 389 1.65 -13.19 11.26
N PRO A 390 2.86 -13.62 11.68
CA PRO A 390 3.03 -14.60 12.75
C PRO A 390 2.10 -14.34 13.94
N ARG A 391 1.42 -15.39 14.41
CA ARG A 391 0.60 -15.36 15.63
C ARG A 391 1.50 -15.28 16.86
N THR A 392 1.97 -14.08 17.14
CA THR A 392 2.86 -13.79 18.24
C THR A 392 2.24 -12.70 19.10
N PHE A 393 1.95 -13.07 20.35
CA PHE A 393 1.40 -12.20 21.38
C PHE A 393 2.42 -12.14 22.51
N TYR A 394 3.00 -10.96 22.72
CA TYR A 394 4.11 -10.77 23.65
C TYR A 394 3.77 -11.33 25.04
N LEU A 395 4.61 -12.23 25.57
CA LEU A 395 4.42 -12.97 26.85
C LEU A 395 3.30 -14.03 26.88
N HIS A 396 2.40 -14.08 25.90
CA HIS A 396 1.22 -14.95 25.94
C HIS A 396 1.25 -16.08 24.91
N GLU A 397 1.72 -15.82 23.69
CA GLU A 397 1.64 -16.78 22.59
C GLU A 397 2.72 -16.56 21.52
N GLY A 398 3.04 -17.61 20.75
CA GLY A 398 4.02 -17.55 19.66
C GLY A 398 5.45 -17.37 20.15
N LEU A 399 6.30 -16.79 19.30
CA LEU A 399 7.73 -16.54 19.56
C LEU A 399 7.96 -15.06 19.84
N TRP A 400 8.06 -14.67 21.10
CA TRP A 400 8.13 -13.26 21.50
C TRP A 400 9.53 -12.77 21.89
N VAL A 401 10.51 -13.66 22.03
CA VAL A 401 11.85 -13.33 22.59
C VAL A 401 12.62 -12.30 21.77
N TRP A 402 12.44 -12.25 20.45
CA TRP A 402 13.11 -11.26 19.60
C TRP A 402 12.50 -9.85 19.77
N MET A 403 11.18 -9.79 20.02
CA MET A 403 10.50 -8.54 20.36
C MET A 403 10.97 -8.04 21.73
N ASP A 404 11.14 -8.96 22.70
CA ASP A 404 11.62 -8.64 24.05
C ASP A 404 13.03 -8.04 24.05
N ALA A 405 13.94 -8.57 23.22
CA ALA A 405 15.30 -8.05 23.08
C ALA A 405 15.30 -6.59 22.61
N ASN A 406 14.56 -6.29 21.54
CA ASN A 406 14.39 -4.93 21.04
C ASN A 406 13.71 -4.02 22.09
N LEU A 407 12.67 -4.51 22.76
CA LEU A 407 11.94 -3.75 23.78
C LEU A 407 12.86 -3.36 24.94
N PHE A 408 13.64 -4.30 25.45
CA PHE A 408 14.59 -4.09 26.53
C PHE A 408 15.62 -3.03 26.16
N ALA A 409 16.36 -3.22 25.07
CA ALA A 409 17.48 -2.35 24.77
C ALA A 409 17.04 -0.99 24.22
N THR A 410 15.96 -0.90 23.43
CA THR A 410 15.36 0.40 23.08
C THR A 410 14.99 1.21 24.33
N ALA A 411 14.36 0.58 25.34
CA ALA A 411 13.97 1.26 26.57
C ALA A 411 15.19 1.75 27.38
N LYS A 412 16.25 0.94 27.47
CA LYS A 412 17.51 1.31 28.13
C LYS A 412 18.24 2.45 27.40
N LEU A 413 18.23 2.43 26.07
CA LEU A 413 18.81 3.49 25.23
C LEU A 413 18.03 4.81 25.37
N LEU A 414 16.71 4.78 25.52
CA LEU A 414 15.92 5.98 25.79
C LEU A 414 16.14 6.56 27.19
N GLN A 415 16.55 5.75 28.16
CA GLN A 415 17.01 6.24 29.47
C GLN A 415 18.41 6.83 29.39
N ASN A 416 19.30 6.19 28.64
CA ASN A 416 20.67 6.65 28.43
C ASN A 416 21.17 6.28 27.02
N PRO A 417 21.16 7.24 26.06
CA PRO A 417 21.60 7.00 24.68
C PRO A 417 23.07 6.59 24.54
N ASN A 418 23.88 6.84 25.58
CA ASN A 418 25.32 6.53 25.62
C ASN A 418 25.63 5.16 26.21
N SER A 419 24.61 4.39 26.62
CA SER A 419 24.81 3.03 27.12
C SER A 419 25.54 2.19 26.06
N ASN A 420 26.48 1.35 26.51
CA ASN A 420 27.15 0.43 25.62
C ASN A 420 26.17 -0.66 25.15
N LEU A 421 25.91 -0.70 23.85
CA LEU A 421 24.95 -1.63 23.27
C LEU A 421 25.37 -3.09 23.46
N GLU A 422 26.67 -3.41 23.43
CA GLU A 422 27.13 -4.77 23.67
C GLU A 422 26.84 -5.23 25.10
N ASP A 423 27.01 -4.34 26.07
CA ASP A 423 26.74 -4.62 27.48
C ASP A 423 25.24 -4.78 27.72
N LEU A 424 24.39 -3.93 27.12
CA LEU A 424 22.93 -4.10 27.17
C LEU A 424 22.47 -5.41 26.50
N THR A 425 23.07 -5.76 25.36
CA THR A 425 22.77 -7.01 24.66
C THR A 425 23.11 -8.21 25.55
N ASP A 426 24.28 -8.18 26.19
CA ASP A 426 24.74 -9.22 27.09
C ASP A 426 23.92 -9.30 28.40
N GLU A 427 23.49 -8.15 28.94
CA GLU A 427 22.56 -8.07 30.08
C GLU A 427 21.23 -8.75 29.74
N TRP A 428 20.67 -8.49 28.55
CA TRP A 428 19.44 -9.15 28.11
C TRP A 428 19.62 -10.66 27.93
N ILE A 429 20.74 -11.10 27.33
CA ILE A 429 21.06 -12.52 27.18
C ILE A 429 21.17 -13.19 28.54
N GLN A 430 21.86 -12.57 29.49
CA GLN A 430 21.94 -13.03 30.86
C GLN A 430 20.54 -13.12 31.48
N LEU A 431 19.70 -12.09 31.33
CA LEU A 431 18.36 -12.02 31.88
C LEU A 431 17.41 -13.10 31.33
N ARG A 432 17.46 -13.36 30.02
CA ARG A 432 16.48 -14.22 29.31
C ARG A 432 17.00 -15.60 28.91
N LEU A 433 18.28 -15.74 28.58
CA LEU A 433 18.82 -16.99 28.03
C LEU A 433 19.68 -17.75 29.05
N GLY A 434 20.54 -17.07 29.81
CA GLY A 434 21.37 -17.67 30.85
C GLY A 434 22.81 -17.15 30.86
N ASP A 435 23.62 -17.72 31.76
CA ASP A 435 24.95 -17.18 32.14
C ASP A 435 26.16 -17.85 31.46
N ASP A 436 25.96 -18.91 30.67
CA ASP A 436 27.04 -19.65 30.01
C ASP A 436 27.83 -18.73 29.04
N LEU A 437 29.17 -18.77 29.13
CA LEU A 437 30.06 -17.87 28.37
C LEU A 437 29.99 -18.10 26.86
N LEU A 438 29.86 -19.36 26.42
CA LEU A 438 29.78 -19.69 24.99
C LEU A 438 28.43 -19.25 24.42
N LEU A 439 27.34 -19.47 25.18
CA LEU A 439 26.01 -18.96 24.85
C LEU A 439 26.03 -17.43 24.71
N ARG A 440 26.54 -16.73 25.72
CA ARG A 440 26.57 -15.25 25.75
C ARG A 440 27.35 -14.66 24.59
N SER A 441 28.58 -15.12 24.38
CA SER A 441 29.42 -14.64 23.27
C SER A 441 28.81 -14.93 21.90
N THR A 442 28.23 -16.12 21.70
CA THR A 442 27.59 -16.51 20.44
C THR A 442 26.33 -15.72 20.17
N MET A 443 25.43 -15.63 21.15
CA MET A 443 24.16 -14.91 21.02
C MET A 443 24.36 -13.40 20.88
N LYS A 444 25.34 -12.81 21.56
CA LYS A 444 25.67 -11.39 21.42
C LYS A 444 26.03 -11.07 19.97
N ARG A 445 26.93 -11.85 19.36
CA ARG A 445 27.29 -11.68 17.94
C ARG A 445 26.08 -11.86 17.03
N ILE A 446 25.32 -12.94 17.22
CA ILE A 446 24.12 -13.25 16.42
C ILE A 446 23.11 -12.10 16.46
N LEU A 447 22.80 -11.58 17.65
CA LEU A 447 21.85 -10.47 17.78
C LEU A 447 22.39 -9.23 17.07
N LEU A 448 23.63 -8.83 17.33
CA LEU A 448 24.22 -7.62 16.74
C LEU A 448 24.32 -7.67 15.20
N GLU A 449 24.45 -8.85 14.59
CA GLU A 449 24.45 -9.00 13.12
C GLU A 449 23.06 -9.25 12.51
N SER A 450 22.08 -9.69 13.31
CA SER A 450 20.79 -10.20 12.83
C SER A 450 19.97 -9.20 12.01
N HIS A 451 19.96 -7.92 12.40
CA HIS A 451 19.18 -6.91 11.68
C HIS A 451 19.67 -6.73 10.24
N GLU A 452 20.98 -6.59 10.04
CA GLU A 452 21.55 -6.46 8.69
C GLU A 452 21.22 -7.70 7.84
N ARG A 453 21.35 -8.90 8.42
CA ARG A 453 21.06 -10.15 7.72
C ARG A 453 19.59 -10.26 7.31
N ALA A 454 18.67 -9.95 8.24
CA ALA A 454 17.23 -9.93 8.01
C ALA A 454 16.86 -8.91 6.92
N GLN A 455 17.37 -7.68 7.05
CA GLN A 455 17.14 -6.59 6.11
C GLN A 455 17.63 -6.95 4.69
N LEU A 456 18.84 -7.48 4.55
CA LEU A 456 19.38 -7.94 3.26
C LEU A 456 18.59 -9.13 2.68
N ALA A 457 18.04 -10.00 3.54
CA ALA A 457 17.26 -11.15 3.09
C ALA A 457 15.90 -10.76 2.51
N VAL A 458 15.23 -9.71 3.01
CA VAL A 458 13.86 -9.35 2.61
C VAL A 458 13.75 -8.13 1.70
N THR A 459 14.80 -7.30 1.58
CA THR A 459 14.81 -6.12 0.70
C THR A 459 15.61 -6.36 -0.58
N PHE A 460 15.53 -5.46 -1.57
CA PHE A 460 16.39 -5.50 -2.75
C PHE A 460 17.38 -4.32 -2.69
N ARG A 461 18.59 -4.60 -2.21
CA ARG A 461 19.58 -3.59 -1.82
C ARG A 461 19.87 -2.50 -2.88
N PRO A 462 20.04 -2.81 -4.19
CA PRO A 462 20.27 -1.77 -5.20
C PRO A 462 19.14 -0.74 -5.28
N PHE A 463 17.89 -1.20 -5.12
CA PHE A 463 16.71 -0.35 -5.09
C PHE A 463 16.55 0.36 -3.75
N ALA A 464 16.73 -0.37 -2.64
CA ALA A 464 16.58 0.18 -1.30
C ALA A 464 17.57 1.31 -1.00
N LYS A 465 18.71 1.40 -1.69
CA LYS A 465 19.67 2.52 -1.57
C LYS A 465 19.28 3.78 -2.36
N LYS A 466 18.20 3.76 -3.15
CA LYS A 466 17.74 4.90 -3.95
C LYS A 466 16.43 5.46 -3.40
N GLN A 467 16.21 6.76 -3.58
CA GLN A 467 14.89 7.37 -3.46
C GLN A 467 14.21 7.26 -4.82
N VAL A 468 13.07 6.58 -4.85
CA VAL A 468 12.34 6.33 -6.08
C VAL A 468 10.99 7.01 -5.96
N TYR A 469 10.69 7.90 -6.90
CA TYR A 469 9.43 8.62 -6.95
C TYR A 469 8.65 8.21 -8.20
N ALA A 470 7.41 7.78 -8.00
CA ALA A 470 6.47 7.44 -9.08
C ALA A 470 5.11 8.03 -8.74
N LEU A 471 4.39 8.55 -9.75
CA LEU A 471 3.06 9.16 -9.55
C LEU A 471 3.04 10.21 -8.42
N ALA A 472 4.09 11.02 -8.33
CA ALA A 472 4.32 12.04 -7.29
C ALA A 472 4.43 11.52 -5.84
N GLN A 473 4.59 10.21 -5.64
CA GLN A 473 4.80 9.59 -4.33
C GLN A 473 6.14 8.88 -4.25
N GLU A 474 6.72 8.81 -3.05
CA GLU A 474 7.90 7.99 -2.79
C GLU A 474 7.49 6.52 -2.73
N VAL A 475 8.17 5.68 -3.50
CA VAL A 475 7.98 4.24 -3.52
C VAL A 475 8.74 3.64 -2.34
N PRO A 476 8.11 2.78 -1.51
CA PRO A 476 8.77 2.17 -0.37
C PRO A 476 10.04 1.40 -0.75
N PRO A 477 11.17 1.53 -0.02
CA PRO A 477 12.40 0.79 -0.33
C PRO A 477 12.24 -0.74 -0.14
N VAL A 478 11.19 -1.16 0.54
CA VAL A 478 10.81 -2.56 0.80
C VAL A 478 9.94 -3.16 -0.32
N SER A 479 9.72 -2.50 -1.45
CA SER A 479 8.81 -2.97 -2.51
C SER A 479 9.18 -4.29 -3.22
N PHE A 480 10.33 -4.90 -2.92
CA PHE A 480 10.61 -6.28 -3.35
C PHE A 480 9.74 -7.29 -2.58
N SER A 481 9.63 -7.11 -1.26
CA SER A 481 8.74 -7.86 -0.36
C SER A 481 8.07 -6.87 0.58
N TYR A 482 6.84 -6.46 0.26
CA TYR A 482 6.08 -5.56 1.13
C TYR A 482 5.36 -6.42 2.18
N TRP A 483 5.73 -6.27 3.46
CA TRP A 483 5.38 -7.24 4.50
C TRP A 483 5.93 -8.64 4.17
N ASN A 484 5.04 -9.61 3.94
CA ASN A 484 5.35 -10.93 3.40
C ASN A 484 4.90 -11.12 1.94
N ILE A 485 4.43 -10.07 1.27
CA ILE A 485 3.97 -10.13 -0.12
C ILE A 485 5.17 -9.96 -1.03
N VAL A 486 5.59 -11.05 -1.68
CA VAL A 486 6.65 -11.04 -2.68
C VAL A 486 6.08 -10.54 -4.00
N GLY A 487 6.64 -9.44 -4.50
CA GLY A 487 6.15 -8.81 -5.72
C GLY A 487 6.48 -9.59 -6.99
N GLY A 488 6.00 -9.09 -8.11
CA GLY A 488 6.23 -9.59 -9.47
C GLY A 488 5.69 -8.68 -10.57
N ASN A 489 5.15 -7.52 -10.22
CA ASN A 489 4.60 -6.54 -11.16
C ASN A 489 5.65 -5.87 -12.02
N SER A 490 5.28 -5.57 -13.27
CA SER A 490 6.18 -4.91 -14.21
C SER A 490 6.59 -3.52 -13.74
N SER A 491 5.75 -2.74 -13.06
CA SER A 491 6.08 -1.35 -12.70
C SER A 491 7.27 -1.25 -11.75
N ILE A 492 7.34 -2.06 -10.70
CA ILE A 492 8.45 -2.06 -9.74
C ILE A 492 9.61 -2.92 -10.22
N PHE A 493 9.35 -4.14 -10.70
CA PHE A 493 10.42 -5.08 -11.02
C PHE A 493 11.25 -4.64 -12.23
N SER A 494 10.67 -3.86 -13.15
CA SER A 494 11.45 -3.19 -14.21
C SER A 494 12.51 -2.25 -13.65
N HIS A 495 12.20 -1.54 -12.57
CA HIS A 495 13.14 -0.61 -11.93
C HIS A 495 14.12 -1.32 -11.00
N LEU A 496 13.71 -2.42 -10.33
CA LEU A 496 14.64 -3.31 -9.62
C LEU A 496 15.72 -3.82 -10.57
N TYR A 497 15.31 -4.35 -11.73
CA TYR A 497 16.24 -4.79 -12.76
C TYR A 497 17.09 -3.63 -13.29
N LEU A 498 16.48 -2.49 -13.63
CA LEU A 498 17.21 -1.32 -14.15
C LEU A 498 18.36 -0.88 -13.25
N LEU A 499 18.21 -0.99 -11.93
CA LEU A 499 19.24 -0.64 -10.94
C LEU A 499 20.32 -1.71 -10.74
N ALA A 500 20.09 -2.93 -11.21
CA ALA A 500 21.02 -4.05 -11.10
C ALA A 500 21.66 -4.43 -12.44
N LYS A 501 21.10 -4.00 -13.58
CA LYS A 501 21.40 -4.53 -14.92
C LYS A 501 22.85 -4.38 -15.39
N ASP A 502 23.63 -3.51 -14.75
CA ASP A 502 25.02 -3.24 -15.13
C ASP A 502 26.01 -4.17 -14.38
N ASP A 503 25.56 -4.83 -13.30
CA ASP A 503 26.36 -5.79 -12.53
C ASP A 503 25.47 -6.80 -11.77
N ILE A 504 24.73 -7.62 -12.53
CA ILE A 504 23.79 -8.62 -11.99
C ILE A 504 24.55 -9.67 -11.17
N ASP A 505 25.73 -10.07 -11.63
CA ASP A 505 26.53 -11.12 -10.99
C ASP A 505 26.99 -10.68 -9.59
N SER A 506 27.44 -9.43 -9.41
CA SER A 506 27.79 -8.95 -8.07
C SER A 506 26.57 -8.85 -7.15
N VAL A 507 25.39 -8.48 -7.68
CA VAL A 507 24.15 -8.44 -6.88
C VAL A 507 23.77 -9.84 -6.40
N ILE A 508 23.82 -10.83 -7.29
CA ILE A 508 23.56 -12.24 -6.96
C ILE A 508 24.59 -12.77 -5.95
N ALA A 509 25.88 -12.48 -6.15
CA ALA A 509 26.94 -12.92 -5.25
C ALA A 509 26.75 -12.35 -3.83
N ALA A 510 26.34 -11.09 -3.70
CA ALA A 510 26.05 -10.47 -2.41
C ALA A 510 24.87 -11.14 -1.69
N ASP A 511 23.81 -11.52 -2.41
CA ASP A 511 22.66 -12.24 -1.84
C ASP A 511 23.02 -13.68 -1.41
N GLN A 512 23.88 -14.35 -2.19
CA GLN A 512 24.42 -15.67 -1.84
C GLN A 512 25.27 -15.61 -0.58
N GLU A 513 26.14 -14.60 -0.47
CA GLU A 513 26.96 -14.39 0.71
C GLU A 513 26.09 -14.12 1.94
N ASN A 514 25.06 -13.27 1.83
CA ASN A 514 24.13 -13.03 2.93
C ASN A 514 23.43 -14.32 3.39
N THR A 515 22.96 -15.14 2.44
CA THR A 515 22.33 -16.43 2.72
C THR A 515 23.29 -17.41 3.41
N ASN A 516 24.57 -17.39 3.03
CA ASN A 516 25.61 -18.20 3.68
C ASN A 516 25.85 -17.75 5.13
N GLN A 517 25.88 -16.44 5.39
CA GLN A 517 25.99 -15.92 6.76
C GLN A 517 24.77 -16.29 7.61
N ILE A 518 23.55 -16.24 7.06
CA ILE A 518 22.33 -16.70 7.76
C ILE A 518 22.41 -18.20 8.09
N ARG A 519 22.93 -19.03 7.16
CA ARG A 519 23.14 -20.45 7.43
C ARG A 519 24.14 -20.68 8.56
N LYS A 520 25.24 -19.89 8.59
CA LYS A 520 26.22 -19.94 9.67
C LYS A 520 25.60 -19.52 11.01
N MET A 521 24.82 -18.44 11.04
CA MET A 521 24.07 -18.04 12.24
C MET A 521 23.13 -19.15 12.74
N ASN A 522 22.42 -19.83 11.84
CA ASN A 522 21.57 -20.95 12.18
C ASN A 522 22.38 -22.10 12.85
N GLN A 523 23.51 -22.46 12.25
CA GLN A 523 24.41 -23.49 12.80
C GLN A 523 24.98 -23.10 14.17
N ASP A 524 25.46 -21.87 14.30
CA ASP A 524 26.04 -21.35 15.54
C ASP A 524 25.00 -21.32 16.66
N PHE A 525 23.77 -20.88 16.37
CA PHE A 525 22.67 -20.94 17.34
C PHE A 525 22.41 -22.38 17.80
N HIS A 526 22.28 -23.32 16.86
CA HIS A 526 22.00 -24.72 17.18
C HIS A 526 23.09 -25.38 18.06
N GLN A 527 24.35 -24.94 17.95
CA GLN A 527 25.44 -25.42 18.81
C GLN A 527 25.30 -24.98 20.27
N VAL A 528 24.73 -23.80 20.51
CA VAL A 528 24.59 -23.23 21.86
C VAL A 528 23.17 -23.31 22.42
N ALA A 529 22.18 -23.66 21.60
CA ALA A 529 20.76 -23.66 21.98
C ALA A 529 20.46 -24.46 23.26
N ASN A 530 21.10 -25.63 23.43
CA ASN A 530 20.89 -26.48 24.61
C ASN A 530 21.55 -25.93 25.90
N ARG A 531 22.25 -24.80 25.82
CA ARG A 531 22.85 -24.09 26.97
C ARG A 531 21.91 -23.02 27.56
N ILE A 532 20.77 -22.78 26.92
CA ILE A 532 19.73 -21.86 27.41
C ILE A 532 19.07 -22.48 28.66
N THR A 533 19.02 -21.74 29.76
CA THR A 533 18.52 -22.22 31.06
C THR A 533 17.34 -21.43 31.63
N LYS A 534 17.04 -20.24 31.09
CA LYS A 534 15.98 -19.37 31.61
C LYS A 534 14.67 -19.46 30.81
N THR A 535 14.61 -18.93 29.59
CA THR A 535 13.41 -19.00 28.73
C THR A 535 13.36 -20.32 27.93
N THR A 536 13.36 -21.45 28.64
CA THR A 536 13.40 -22.79 28.01
C THR A 536 12.11 -23.15 27.28
N ASP A 537 10.98 -22.54 27.65
CA ASP A 537 9.68 -22.70 26.98
C ASP A 537 9.70 -22.19 25.53
N GLN A 538 10.57 -21.23 25.21
CA GLN A 538 10.72 -20.66 23.86
C GLN A 538 11.77 -21.38 23.02
N LEU A 539 12.59 -22.27 23.61
CA LEU A 539 13.77 -22.86 22.96
C LEU A 539 13.45 -23.54 21.63
N GLN A 540 12.37 -24.31 21.57
CA GLN A 540 11.99 -25.00 20.33
C GLN A 540 11.56 -24.04 19.23
N LYS A 541 10.81 -22.99 19.58
CA LYS A 541 10.42 -21.94 18.65
C LYS A 541 11.62 -21.12 18.19
N MET A 542 12.60 -20.87 19.07
CA MET A 542 13.86 -20.24 18.67
C MET A 542 14.61 -21.08 17.63
N LYS A 543 14.71 -22.41 17.79
CA LYS A 543 15.30 -23.29 16.76
C LYS A 543 14.57 -23.18 15.42
N GLN A 544 13.24 -23.28 15.45
CA GLN A 544 12.39 -23.14 14.27
C GLN A 544 12.50 -21.75 13.61
N SER A 545 12.74 -20.72 14.41
CA SER A 545 12.92 -19.34 13.98
C SER A 545 14.17 -19.16 13.11
N PHE A 546 15.31 -19.75 13.50
CA PHE A 546 16.52 -19.73 12.67
C PHE A 546 16.37 -20.59 11.42
N ASP A 547 15.70 -21.75 11.52
CA ASP A 547 15.38 -22.57 10.34
C ASP A 547 14.48 -21.83 9.35
N TYR A 548 13.50 -21.08 9.86
CA TYR A 548 12.60 -20.25 9.08
C TYR A 548 13.35 -19.09 8.42
N MET A 549 14.22 -18.37 9.15
CA MET A 549 15.06 -17.32 8.58
C MET A 549 15.89 -17.83 7.40
N GLN A 550 16.55 -18.98 7.57
CA GLN A 550 17.33 -19.59 6.51
C GLN A 550 16.46 -19.98 5.31
N ASN A 551 15.30 -20.58 5.55
CA ASN A 551 14.40 -21.00 4.48
C ASN A 551 13.85 -19.81 3.68
N VAL A 552 13.40 -18.75 4.36
CA VAL A 552 12.95 -17.50 3.73
C VAL A 552 14.08 -16.89 2.90
N ALA A 553 15.28 -16.75 3.47
CA ALA A 553 16.44 -16.20 2.76
C ALA A 553 16.78 -17.00 1.50
N GLU A 554 16.84 -18.34 1.59
CA GLU A 554 17.13 -19.21 0.44
C GLU A 554 16.05 -19.11 -0.66
N THR A 555 14.78 -18.98 -0.28
CA THR A 555 13.65 -18.90 -1.22
C THR A 555 13.57 -17.53 -1.90
N LEU A 556 13.77 -16.44 -1.14
CA LEU A 556 13.81 -15.09 -1.72
C LEU A 556 15.05 -14.89 -2.60
N MET A 557 16.21 -15.44 -2.21
CA MET A 557 17.42 -15.42 -3.04
C MET A 557 17.19 -16.14 -4.38
N SER A 558 16.62 -17.35 -4.38
CA SER A 558 16.36 -18.06 -5.65
C SER A 558 15.35 -17.32 -6.52
N TYR A 559 14.34 -16.67 -5.93
CA TYR A 559 13.42 -15.80 -6.67
C TYR A 559 14.13 -14.60 -7.31
N ARG A 560 15.06 -13.95 -6.59
CA ARG A 560 15.87 -12.84 -7.13
C ARG A 560 16.69 -13.26 -8.33
N ILE A 561 17.37 -14.41 -8.22
CA ILE A 561 18.15 -14.98 -9.32
C ILE A 561 17.24 -15.24 -10.53
N PHE A 562 16.05 -15.83 -10.32
CA PHE A 562 15.07 -16.03 -11.40
C PHE A 562 14.67 -14.72 -12.09
N PHE A 563 14.15 -13.73 -11.35
CA PHE A 563 13.59 -12.55 -12.00
C PHE A 563 14.68 -11.70 -12.66
N LEU A 564 15.87 -11.56 -12.05
CA LEU A 564 16.97 -10.79 -12.63
C LEU A 564 17.38 -11.37 -13.98
N ASN A 565 17.50 -12.69 -14.08
CA ASN A 565 17.83 -13.37 -15.32
C ASN A 565 16.69 -13.31 -16.34
N TYR A 566 15.43 -13.37 -15.89
CA TYR A 566 14.27 -13.22 -16.79
C TYR A 566 14.23 -11.83 -17.41
N PHE A 567 14.42 -10.78 -16.61
CA PHE A 567 14.50 -9.41 -17.14
C PHE A 567 15.77 -9.16 -17.96
N ALA A 568 16.90 -9.81 -17.66
CA ALA A 568 18.08 -9.78 -18.52
C ALA A 568 17.80 -10.36 -19.90
N TRP A 569 17.05 -11.46 -19.98
CA TRP A 569 16.58 -11.99 -21.26
C TRP A 569 15.62 -11.05 -21.98
N LEU A 570 14.66 -10.43 -21.26
CA LEU A 570 13.78 -9.39 -21.84
C LEU A 570 14.59 -8.23 -22.43
N ASP A 571 15.61 -7.77 -21.73
CA ASP A 571 16.53 -6.71 -22.20
C ASP A 571 17.49 -7.17 -23.30
N GLY A 572 17.54 -8.48 -23.60
CA GLY A 572 18.43 -9.05 -24.61
C GLY A 572 19.89 -9.18 -24.17
N LYS A 573 20.13 -9.19 -22.86
CA LYS A 573 21.46 -9.37 -22.25
C LYS A 573 21.76 -10.81 -21.82
N ALA A 574 20.77 -11.70 -21.84
CA ALA A 574 20.92 -13.10 -21.45
C ALA A 574 20.13 -14.03 -22.37
N GLU A 575 20.59 -15.28 -22.46
CA GLU A 575 19.90 -16.36 -23.15
C GLU A 575 18.75 -16.93 -22.29
N PRO A 576 17.66 -17.43 -22.90
CA PRO A 576 16.48 -17.88 -22.18
C PRO A 576 16.75 -19.07 -21.23
N GLU A 577 17.73 -19.92 -21.53
CA GLU A 577 18.10 -21.09 -20.72
C GLU A 577 18.56 -20.67 -19.30
N VAL A 578 19.14 -19.48 -19.16
CA VAL A 578 19.66 -18.98 -17.88
C VAL A 578 18.52 -18.75 -16.89
N TYR A 579 17.47 -18.03 -17.29
CA TYR A 579 16.33 -17.79 -16.41
C TYR A 579 15.47 -19.03 -16.23
N GLN A 580 15.42 -19.93 -17.23
CA GLN A 580 14.66 -21.19 -17.12
C GLN A 580 15.28 -22.11 -16.06
N LYS A 581 16.62 -22.20 -16.00
CA LYS A 581 17.31 -22.93 -14.93
C LYS A 581 17.04 -22.30 -13.56
N ALA A 582 17.20 -20.98 -13.45
CA ALA A 582 16.94 -20.25 -12.22
C ALA A 582 15.49 -20.40 -11.75
N LEU A 583 14.53 -20.45 -12.68
CA LEU A 583 13.13 -20.70 -12.40
C LEU A 583 12.94 -22.08 -11.76
N SER A 584 13.52 -23.14 -12.33
CA SER A 584 13.42 -24.49 -11.76
C SER A 584 14.00 -24.55 -10.34
N ASP A 585 15.12 -23.88 -10.09
CA ASP A 585 15.71 -23.81 -8.74
C ASP A 585 14.80 -23.07 -7.75
N PHE A 586 14.17 -21.96 -8.19
CA PHE A 586 13.18 -21.23 -7.38
C PHE A 586 11.96 -22.10 -7.05
N GLU A 587 11.40 -22.82 -8.02
CA GLU A 587 10.22 -23.68 -7.81
C GLU A 587 10.48 -24.78 -6.77
N ILE A 588 11.67 -25.39 -6.80
CA ILE A 588 12.08 -26.40 -5.80
C ILE A 588 12.10 -25.78 -4.40
N LYS A 589 12.65 -24.57 -4.25
CA LYS A 589 12.70 -23.86 -2.97
C LYS A 589 11.31 -23.43 -2.50
N LEU A 590 10.48 -22.92 -3.41
CA LEU A 590 9.10 -22.50 -3.12
C LEU A 590 8.25 -23.68 -2.64
N ILE A 591 8.29 -24.83 -3.33
CA ILE A 591 7.55 -26.03 -2.92
C ILE A 591 7.97 -26.47 -1.52
N LYS A 592 9.27 -26.41 -1.22
CA LYS A 592 9.78 -26.73 0.13
C LYS A 592 9.25 -25.73 1.17
N HIS A 593 9.30 -24.44 0.87
CA HIS A 593 8.80 -23.37 1.74
C HIS A 593 7.30 -23.53 2.04
N GLU A 594 6.46 -23.64 1.00
CA GLU A 594 5.02 -23.80 1.14
C GLU A 594 4.66 -25.08 1.89
N LYS A 595 5.27 -26.21 1.54
CA LYS A 595 5.03 -27.48 2.24
C LYS A 595 5.32 -27.36 3.75
N GLN A 596 6.36 -26.62 4.12
CA GLN A 596 6.78 -26.49 5.51
C GLN A 596 5.96 -25.45 6.30
N TYR A 597 5.48 -24.38 5.66
CA TYR A 597 4.98 -23.19 6.37
C TYR A 597 3.55 -22.74 6.01
N HIS A 598 2.88 -23.32 5.00
CA HIS A 598 1.55 -22.85 4.56
C HIS A 598 0.47 -22.81 5.65
N SER A 599 0.54 -23.71 6.64
CA SER A 599 -0.41 -23.80 7.76
C SER A 599 0.24 -23.52 9.12
N ASN A 600 1.40 -22.85 9.13
CA ASN A 600 2.13 -22.58 10.37
C ASN A 600 1.78 -21.18 10.89
N PHE A 601 1.11 -21.09 12.04
CA PHE A 601 0.73 -19.81 12.63
C PHE A 601 1.92 -19.04 13.23
N ASP A 602 2.93 -19.74 13.75
CA ASP A 602 4.13 -19.11 14.33
C ASP A 602 5.11 -18.65 13.25
N PHE A 603 5.16 -19.36 12.12
CA PHE A 603 6.10 -19.13 11.01
C PHE A 603 5.39 -19.26 9.66
N PRO A 604 4.46 -18.35 9.31
CA PRO A 604 3.63 -18.49 8.12
C PRO A 604 4.44 -18.40 6.83
N ALA A 605 3.96 -19.05 5.77
CA ALA A 605 4.57 -18.89 4.45
C ALA A 605 4.48 -17.43 3.97
N TYR A 606 5.50 -16.98 3.23
CA TYR A 606 5.42 -15.72 2.50
C TYR A 606 4.38 -15.84 1.38
N ASN A 607 3.73 -14.73 1.06
CA ASN A 607 2.73 -14.66 0.02
C ASN A 607 3.40 -14.43 -1.34
N PHE A 608 3.56 -15.51 -2.10
CA PHE A 608 4.15 -15.49 -3.45
C PHE A 608 3.12 -15.26 -4.56
N THR A 609 1.89 -14.83 -4.27
CA THR A 609 0.80 -14.72 -5.26
C THR A 609 1.22 -13.88 -6.49
N GLU A 610 1.74 -12.66 -6.29
CA GLU A 610 2.18 -11.81 -7.42
C GLU A 610 3.43 -12.37 -8.11
N ALA A 611 4.39 -12.88 -7.34
CA ALA A 611 5.58 -13.55 -7.86
C ALA A 611 5.24 -14.74 -8.77
N LEU A 612 4.25 -15.55 -8.39
CA LEU A 612 3.74 -16.67 -9.18
C LEU A 612 3.05 -16.21 -10.46
N TRP A 613 2.42 -15.03 -10.45
CA TRP A 613 1.89 -14.45 -11.67
C TRP A 613 2.99 -14.08 -12.67
N LEU A 614 4.13 -13.55 -12.19
CA LEU A 614 5.32 -13.36 -13.01
C LEU A 614 5.86 -14.68 -13.55
N VAL A 615 5.94 -15.72 -12.71
CA VAL A 615 6.37 -17.07 -13.12
C VAL A 615 5.47 -17.60 -14.24
N ASP A 616 4.15 -17.50 -14.10
CA ASP A 616 3.20 -17.94 -15.12
C ASP A 616 3.40 -17.19 -16.44
N ILE A 617 3.66 -15.88 -16.39
CA ILE A 617 3.98 -15.08 -17.57
C ILE A 617 5.29 -15.58 -18.21
N ALA A 618 6.35 -15.76 -17.41
CA ALA A 618 7.65 -16.22 -17.90
C ALA A 618 7.57 -17.59 -18.59
N LYS A 619 6.80 -18.54 -18.02
CA LYS A 619 6.54 -19.86 -18.61
C LYS A 619 5.78 -19.79 -19.94
N ARG A 620 4.83 -18.86 -20.05
CA ARG A 620 4.00 -18.70 -21.25
C ARG A 620 4.64 -17.81 -22.32
N THR A 621 5.77 -17.19 -22.02
CA THR A 621 6.35 -16.13 -22.85
C THR A 621 6.62 -16.61 -24.27
N THR A 622 7.27 -17.77 -24.46
CA THR A 622 7.54 -18.33 -25.79
C THR A 622 6.26 -18.53 -26.61
N ALA A 623 5.22 -19.12 -26.00
CA ALA A 623 3.93 -19.30 -26.66
C ALA A 623 3.30 -17.96 -27.04
N THR A 624 3.31 -16.98 -26.14
CA THR A 624 2.71 -15.66 -26.37
C THR A 624 3.44 -14.85 -27.45
N VAL A 625 4.77 -14.98 -27.56
CA VAL A 625 5.56 -14.37 -28.64
C VAL A 625 5.14 -14.95 -29.99
N TRP A 626 5.02 -16.28 -30.09
CA TRP A 626 4.60 -16.92 -31.34
C TRP A 626 3.14 -16.63 -31.68
N SER A 627 2.24 -16.61 -30.69
CA SER A 627 0.85 -16.16 -30.87
C SER A 627 0.81 -14.71 -31.37
N ALA A 628 1.61 -13.82 -30.81
CA ALA A 628 1.69 -12.43 -31.26
C ALA A 628 2.21 -12.33 -32.69
N ARG A 629 3.24 -13.09 -33.07
CA ARG A 629 3.76 -13.14 -34.45
C ARG A 629 2.72 -13.64 -35.45
N LEU A 630 2.02 -14.72 -35.11
CA LEU A 630 0.93 -15.25 -35.94
C LEU A 630 -0.19 -14.23 -36.10
N LEU A 631 -0.66 -13.66 -34.98
CA LEU A 631 -1.70 -12.63 -34.98
C LEU A 631 -1.23 -11.38 -35.72
N LEU A 632 0.04 -11.02 -35.65
CA LEU A 632 0.61 -9.89 -36.39
C LEU A 632 0.55 -10.13 -37.90
N ILE A 633 0.93 -11.32 -38.36
CA ILE A 633 0.79 -11.72 -39.78
C ILE A 633 -0.69 -11.64 -40.21
N VAL A 634 -1.59 -12.21 -39.42
CA VAL A 634 -3.05 -12.14 -39.68
C VAL A 634 -3.50 -10.69 -39.74
N THR A 635 -3.04 -9.84 -38.82
CA THR A 635 -3.37 -8.41 -38.77
C THR A 635 -2.87 -7.67 -40.00
N ILE A 636 -1.64 -7.94 -40.47
CA ILE A 636 -1.08 -7.35 -41.69
C ILE A 636 -1.90 -7.77 -42.91
N LEU A 637 -2.27 -9.05 -43.02
CA LEU A 637 -3.11 -9.54 -44.13
C LEU A 637 -4.49 -8.88 -44.12
N LEU A 638 -5.12 -8.77 -42.94
CA LEU A 638 -6.42 -8.10 -42.76
C LEU A 638 -6.33 -6.61 -43.08
N LEU A 639 -5.25 -5.92 -42.72
CA LEU A 639 -4.99 -4.54 -43.12
C LEU A 639 -4.84 -4.43 -44.64
N ILE A 640 -3.97 -5.21 -45.28
CA ILE A 640 -3.77 -5.19 -46.74
C ILE A 640 -5.09 -5.43 -47.46
N PHE A 641 -5.86 -6.44 -47.03
CA PHE A 641 -7.16 -6.75 -47.59
C PHE A 641 -8.13 -5.58 -47.44
N SER A 642 -8.24 -5.03 -46.22
CA SER A 642 -9.17 -3.93 -45.94
C SER A 642 -8.83 -2.69 -46.74
N ILE A 643 -7.53 -2.35 -46.83
CA ILE A 643 -7.01 -1.20 -47.60
C ILE A 643 -7.23 -1.39 -49.11
N ARG A 644 -6.90 -2.56 -49.66
CA ARG A 644 -7.15 -2.87 -51.07
C ARG A 644 -8.63 -2.76 -51.42
N LYS A 645 -9.50 -3.19 -50.52
CA LYS A 645 -10.94 -3.08 -50.70
C LYS A 645 -11.40 -1.62 -50.70
N ILE A 646 -10.86 -0.76 -49.82
CA ILE A 646 -11.14 0.69 -49.78
C ILE A 646 -10.84 1.32 -51.14
N TYR A 647 -9.73 0.91 -51.77
CA TYR A 647 -9.25 1.48 -53.03
C TYR A 647 -9.74 0.78 -54.31
N SER A 648 -10.53 -0.29 -54.20
CA SER A 648 -11.10 -0.96 -55.37
C SER A 648 -12.10 -0.06 -56.10
N SER A 649 -12.02 0.00 -57.42
CA SER A 649 -12.95 0.75 -58.28
C SER A 649 -14.30 0.06 -58.49
N LYS A 650 -14.46 -1.19 -58.01
CA LYS A 650 -15.71 -1.94 -58.13
C LYS A 650 -16.72 -1.50 -57.06
N PRO A 651 -18.02 -1.34 -57.38
CA PRO A 651 -19.04 -1.02 -56.40
C PRO A 651 -19.04 -2.06 -55.27
N ASN A 652 -19.15 -1.61 -54.02
CA ASN A 652 -19.21 -2.50 -52.87
C ASN A 652 -20.42 -3.44 -53.05
N ILE A 653 -20.15 -4.75 -53.11
CA ILE A 653 -21.20 -5.77 -53.09
C ILE A 653 -21.83 -5.74 -51.70
N ALA A 654 -23.15 -5.62 -51.63
CA ALA A 654 -23.89 -5.68 -50.37
C ALA A 654 -23.57 -6.99 -49.65
N ILE A 655 -23.15 -6.89 -48.38
CA ILE A 655 -22.85 -8.06 -47.55
C ILE A 655 -24.16 -8.52 -46.92
N SER A 656 -24.47 -9.82 -46.98
CA SER A 656 -25.67 -10.37 -46.35
C SER A 656 -25.57 -10.31 -44.82
N ASN A 657 -26.70 -10.33 -44.10
CA ASN A 657 -26.68 -10.35 -42.64
C ASN A 657 -25.92 -11.57 -42.08
N ASN A 658 -26.01 -12.73 -42.73
CA ASN A 658 -25.27 -13.93 -42.32
C ASN A 658 -23.76 -13.75 -42.49
N GLN A 659 -23.32 -13.15 -43.60
CA GLN A 659 -21.91 -12.79 -43.79
C GLN A 659 -21.44 -11.75 -42.77
N TYR A 660 -22.31 -10.80 -42.42
CA TYR A 660 -22.01 -9.81 -41.38
C TYR A 660 -21.77 -10.45 -40.01
N ILE A 661 -22.66 -11.35 -39.62
CA ILE A 661 -22.58 -12.09 -38.36
C ILE A 661 -21.29 -12.93 -38.33
N ALA A 662 -20.98 -13.65 -39.42
CA ALA A 662 -19.77 -14.48 -39.49
C ALA A 662 -18.47 -13.65 -39.37
N ILE A 663 -18.36 -12.52 -40.07
CA ILE A 663 -17.19 -11.63 -39.98
C ILE A 663 -17.10 -11.00 -38.59
N SER A 664 -18.24 -10.56 -38.03
CA SER A 664 -18.32 -10.00 -36.68
C SER A 664 -17.83 -11.00 -35.64
N PHE A 665 -18.31 -12.24 -35.71
CA PHE A 665 -17.89 -13.31 -34.82
C PHE A 665 -16.38 -13.57 -34.94
N GLY A 666 -15.85 -13.65 -36.16
CA GLY A 666 -14.40 -13.79 -36.39
C GLY A 666 -13.59 -12.63 -35.81
N PHE A 667 -14.07 -11.38 -35.92
CA PHE A 667 -13.40 -10.22 -35.34
C PHE A 667 -13.43 -10.23 -33.81
N LEU A 668 -14.53 -10.66 -33.20
CA LEU A 668 -14.62 -10.78 -31.74
C LEU A 668 -13.66 -11.85 -31.20
N LEU A 669 -13.57 -13.00 -31.87
CA LEU A 669 -12.58 -14.02 -31.55
C LEU A 669 -11.14 -13.50 -31.71
N TYR A 670 -10.88 -12.73 -32.76
CA TYR A 670 -9.60 -12.07 -32.97
C TYR A 670 -9.27 -11.09 -31.83
N LEU A 671 -10.20 -10.21 -31.45
CA LEU A 671 -10.01 -9.26 -30.34
C LEU A 671 -9.77 -9.98 -29.01
N PHE A 672 -10.51 -11.05 -28.75
CA PHE A 672 -10.30 -11.90 -27.59
C PHE A 672 -8.90 -12.52 -27.61
N ALA A 673 -8.45 -13.05 -28.76
CA ALA A 673 -7.10 -13.62 -28.91
C ALA A 673 -5.99 -12.57 -28.74
N VAL A 674 -6.19 -11.33 -29.20
CA VAL A 674 -5.27 -10.21 -28.98
C VAL A 674 -5.19 -9.86 -27.49
N GLY A 675 -6.34 -9.73 -26.82
CA GLY A 675 -6.39 -9.49 -25.36
C GLY A 675 -5.71 -10.60 -24.55
N LEU A 676 -5.92 -11.85 -24.96
CA LEU A 676 -5.33 -13.00 -24.30
C LEU A 676 -3.82 -13.02 -24.51
N THR A 677 -3.35 -12.69 -25.72
CA THR A 677 -1.92 -12.56 -26.02
C THR A 677 -1.26 -11.42 -25.23
N PHE A 678 -1.93 -10.28 -25.10
CA PHE A 678 -1.43 -9.11 -24.35
C PHE A 678 -1.39 -9.33 -22.84
N SER A 679 -2.23 -10.21 -22.31
CA SER A 679 -2.24 -10.61 -20.90
C SER A 679 -1.44 -11.91 -20.64
N ALA A 680 -0.59 -12.33 -21.59
CA ALA A 680 0.19 -13.56 -21.53
C ALA A 680 -0.65 -14.84 -21.27
N GLY A 681 -1.91 -14.85 -21.69
CA GLY A 681 -2.84 -15.96 -21.47
C GLY A 681 -3.54 -15.97 -20.12
N ARG A 682 -3.39 -14.92 -19.29
CA ARG A 682 -4.01 -14.82 -17.96
C ARG A 682 -5.32 -14.04 -17.97
N GLY A 683 -5.45 -13.04 -18.83
CA GLY A 683 -6.48 -12.01 -18.73
C GLY A 683 -7.78 -12.36 -19.42
N THR A 684 -8.62 -13.16 -18.77
CA THR A 684 -9.94 -13.54 -19.30
C THR A 684 -10.90 -12.36 -19.29
N TYR A 685 -11.01 -11.64 -18.17
CA TYR A 685 -11.87 -10.47 -18.05
C TYR A 685 -11.43 -9.33 -18.96
N PHE A 686 -10.13 -9.08 -19.06
CA PHE A 686 -9.55 -8.10 -19.97
C PHE A 686 -9.87 -8.45 -21.43
N SER A 687 -9.72 -9.72 -21.82
CA SER A 687 -10.03 -10.19 -23.18
C SER A 687 -11.54 -10.10 -23.48
N LEU A 688 -12.39 -10.46 -22.52
CA LEU A 688 -13.85 -10.31 -22.61
C LEU A 688 -14.26 -8.85 -22.70
N LEU A 689 -13.63 -7.95 -21.94
CA LEU A 689 -13.87 -6.52 -21.97
C LEU A 689 -13.56 -5.94 -23.36
N ILE A 690 -12.40 -6.28 -23.93
CA ILE A 690 -12.03 -5.84 -25.28
C ILE A 690 -13.01 -6.40 -26.32
N ALA A 691 -13.37 -7.68 -26.24
CA ALA A 691 -14.35 -8.29 -27.13
C ALA A 691 -15.75 -7.65 -26.97
N ALA A 692 -16.20 -7.36 -25.75
CA ALA A 692 -17.47 -6.71 -25.48
C ALA A 692 -17.51 -5.28 -26.06
N MET A 693 -16.41 -4.52 -25.94
CA MET A 693 -16.30 -3.20 -26.58
C MET A 693 -16.36 -3.30 -28.10
N GLY A 694 -15.76 -4.35 -28.68
CA GLY A 694 -15.88 -4.69 -30.10
C GLY A 694 -17.31 -5.10 -30.50
N LEU A 695 -18.04 -5.82 -29.65
CA LEU A 695 -19.42 -6.24 -29.90
C LEU A 695 -20.37 -5.04 -29.91
N ILE A 696 -20.19 -4.09 -29.00
CA ILE A 696 -20.95 -2.83 -28.98
C ILE A 696 -20.68 -2.04 -30.26
N TYR A 697 -19.41 -1.93 -30.66
CA TYR A 697 -19.04 -1.29 -31.92
C TYR A 697 -19.77 -1.91 -33.11
N LEU A 698 -19.68 -3.24 -33.25
CA LEU A 698 -20.29 -3.98 -34.34
C LEU A 698 -21.81 -3.94 -34.30
N THR A 699 -22.44 -3.95 -33.13
CA THR A 699 -23.90 -3.89 -33.01
C THR A 699 -24.40 -2.51 -33.46
N LEU A 700 -23.81 -1.44 -32.94
CA LEU A 700 -24.18 -0.08 -33.32
C LEU A 700 -23.86 0.20 -34.80
N PHE A 701 -22.74 -0.32 -35.30
CA PHE A 701 -22.42 -0.26 -36.72
C PHE A 701 -23.46 -1.00 -37.58
N HIS A 702 -23.96 -2.16 -37.13
CA HIS A 702 -25.01 -2.86 -37.87
C HIS A 702 -26.34 -2.09 -37.90
N LEU A 703 -26.71 -1.45 -36.79
CA LEU A 703 -27.97 -0.73 -36.62
C LEU A 703 -27.99 0.60 -37.37
N LEU A 704 -26.87 1.32 -37.39
CA LEU A 704 -26.80 2.68 -37.94
C LEU A 704 -26.55 2.73 -39.46
N PHE A 705 -26.11 1.63 -40.08
CA PHE A 705 -25.73 1.59 -41.50
C PHE A 705 -26.60 0.63 -42.31
N LEU A 706 -26.93 0.98 -43.56
CA LEU A 706 -27.74 0.14 -44.46
C LEU A 706 -26.90 -0.97 -45.12
N SER A 707 -27.51 -2.06 -45.61
CA SER A 707 -26.81 -3.22 -46.20
C SER A 707 -25.86 -2.89 -47.37
N ILE A 708 -26.19 -1.86 -48.16
CA ILE A 708 -25.38 -1.36 -49.27
C ILE A 708 -24.15 -0.55 -48.77
N GLU A 709 -24.20 -0.04 -47.53
CA GLU A 709 -23.14 0.73 -46.85
C GLU A 709 -22.24 -0.18 -45.97
N LYS A 710 -22.62 -1.44 -45.74
CA LYS A 710 -21.95 -2.41 -44.84
C LYS A 710 -20.76 -3.13 -45.49
N SER A 711 -19.73 -2.41 -45.94
CA SER A 711 -18.42 -3.07 -46.10
C SER A 711 -17.68 -3.07 -44.76
N ILE A 712 -17.91 -4.13 -43.99
CA ILE A 712 -17.41 -4.35 -42.62
C ILE A 712 -15.90 -4.21 -42.51
N ALA A 713 -15.15 -4.53 -43.56
CA ALA A 713 -13.70 -4.37 -43.57
C ALA A 713 -13.26 -2.93 -43.29
N TYR A 714 -14.07 -1.92 -43.64
CA TYR A 714 -13.73 -0.51 -43.46
C TYR A 714 -13.84 -0.09 -41.99
N SER A 715 -14.90 -0.51 -41.31
CA SER A 715 -15.10 -0.16 -39.90
C SER A 715 -14.06 -0.80 -38.98
N LEU A 716 -13.33 -1.81 -39.44
CA LEU A 716 -12.35 -2.55 -38.64
C LEU A 716 -10.89 -2.11 -38.85
N VAL A 717 -10.59 -1.28 -39.86
CA VAL A 717 -9.21 -0.84 -40.17
C VAL A 717 -8.53 -0.19 -38.96
N ALA A 718 -9.23 0.68 -38.24
CA ALA A 718 -8.72 1.32 -37.03
C ALA A 718 -8.33 0.27 -35.97
N GLY A 719 -9.21 -0.71 -35.75
CA GLY A 719 -8.97 -1.80 -34.79
C GLY A 719 -7.77 -2.66 -35.16
N PHE A 720 -7.62 -3.04 -36.43
CA PHE A 720 -6.45 -3.79 -36.90
C PHE A 720 -5.16 -2.96 -36.84
N ALA A 721 -5.22 -1.65 -37.12
CA ALA A 721 -4.05 -0.78 -37.05
C ALA A 721 -3.57 -0.60 -35.61
N MET A 722 -4.50 -0.42 -34.65
CA MET A 722 -4.16 -0.38 -33.23
C MET A 722 -3.61 -1.72 -32.73
N ALA A 723 -4.24 -2.83 -33.12
CA ALA A 723 -3.76 -4.17 -32.78
C ALA A 723 -2.39 -4.47 -33.40
N PHE A 724 -2.09 -3.96 -34.60
CA PHE A 724 -0.76 -4.06 -35.20
C PHE A 724 0.30 -3.44 -34.31
N VAL A 725 0.08 -2.23 -33.78
CA VAL A 725 1.03 -1.58 -32.87
C VAL A 725 1.25 -2.44 -31.63
N VAL A 726 0.17 -2.89 -30.98
CA VAL A 726 0.24 -3.74 -29.79
C VAL A 726 0.99 -5.05 -30.06
N LEU A 727 0.62 -5.78 -31.12
CA LEU A 727 1.21 -7.07 -31.48
C LEU A 727 2.67 -6.93 -31.95
N ALA A 728 3.05 -5.84 -32.60
CA ALA A 728 4.42 -5.60 -33.04
C ALA A 728 5.39 -5.52 -31.85
N PHE A 729 4.99 -4.87 -30.75
CA PHE A 729 5.80 -4.84 -29.52
C PHE A 729 5.88 -6.21 -28.85
N ILE A 730 4.74 -6.92 -28.75
CA ILE A 730 4.69 -8.25 -28.11
C ILE A 730 5.48 -9.30 -28.90
N ALA A 731 5.48 -9.21 -30.23
CA ALA A 731 6.15 -10.17 -31.12
C ALA A 731 7.68 -10.24 -30.93
N ILE A 732 8.26 -9.25 -30.23
CA ILE A 732 9.70 -9.19 -29.92
C ILE A 732 10.04 -10.22 -28.83
N ARG A 733 9.57 -9.98 -27.59
CA ARG A 733 9.85 -10.81 -26.40
C ARG A 733 8.67 -10.94 -25.43
N GLY A 734 7.45 -10.77 -25.94
CA GLY A 734 6.21 -11.01 -25.20
C GLY A 734 5.65 -9.76 -24.53
N PRO A 735 4.50 -9.88 -23.85
CA PRO A 735 3.80 -8.73 -23.28
C PRO A 735 4.57 -8.11 -22.11
N PHE A 736 5.34 -8.90 -21.37
CA PHE A 736 6.15 -8.36 -20.27
C PHE A 736 7.35 -7.55 -20.75
N TYR A 737 7.90 -7.85 -21.94
CA TYR A 737 8.88 -6.98 -22.59
C TYR A 737 8.29 -5.61 -22.92
N PHE A 738 7.05 -5.59 -23.44
CA PHE A 738 6.33 -4.34 -23.67
C PHE A 738 6.20 -3.52 -22.39
N TRP A 739 5.70 -4.13 -21.31
CA TRP A 739 5.54 -3.42 -20.03
C TRP A 739 6.87 -2.96 -19.44
N PHE A 740 7.91 -3.81 -19.50
CA PHE A 740 9.26 -3.44 -19.09
C PHE A 740 9.73 -2.15 -19.76
N GLN A 741 9.71 -2.13 -21.09
CA GLN A 741 10.13 -0.95 -21.86
C GLN A 741 9.20 0.25 -21.65
N PHE A 742 7.90 0.02 -21.48
CA PHE A 742 6.92 1.07 -21.21
C PHE A 742 7.23 1.83 -19.91
N TRP A 743 7.72 1.12 -18.89
CA TRP A 743 8.09 1.72 -17.60
C TRP A 743 9.41 2.47 -17.65
N ILE A 744 10.45 1.88 -18.23
CA ILE A 744 11.82 2.42 -18.13
C ILE A 744 12.22 3.36 -19.27
N SER A 745 11.50 3.34 -20.40
CA SER A 745 11.88 4.11 -21.60
C SER A 745 10.77 5.06 -22.04
N PRO A 746 10.91 6.37 -21.74
CA PRO A 746 10.00 7.38 -22.27
C PRO A 746 9.86 7.38 -23.79
N SER A 747 10.96 7.11 -24.49
CA SER A 747 10.97 7.06 -25.95
C SER A 747 10.15 5.88 -26.47
N VAL A 748 10.24 4.70 -25.85
CA VAL A 748 9.40 3.55 -26.22
C VAL A 748 7.94 3.81 -25.88
N ARG A 749 7.66 4.40 -24.71
CA ARG A 749 6.31 4.80 -24.32
C ARG A 749 5.69 5.75 -25.37
N ALA A 750 6.45 6.75 -25.82
CA ALA A 750 6.01 7.66 -26.88
C ALA A 750 5.85 6.96 -28.24
N LEU A 751 6.80 6.09 -28.60
CA LEU A 751 6.76 5.29 -29.83
C LEU A 751 5.56 4.32 -29.86
N PHE A 752 5.05 3.92 -28.71
CA PHE A 752 3.81 3.14 -28.61
C PHE A 752 2.57 4.04 -28.62
N LEU A 753 2.48 5.00 -27.71
CA LEU A 753 1.26 5.80 -27.49
C LEU A 753 0.93 6.68 -28.69
N ILE A 754 1.92 7.32 -29.31
CA ILE A 754 1.67 8.26 -30.42
C ILE A 754 1.06 7.52 -31.61
N PRO A 755 1.66 6.43 -32.16
CA PRO A 755 1.05 5.66 -33.23
C PRO A 755 -0.27 5.03 -32.83
N PHE A 756 -0.40 4.48 -31.61
CA PHE A 756 -1.63 3.86 -31.15
C PHE A 756 -2.81 4.83 -31.16
N LEU A 757 -2.64 6.01 -30.55
CA LEU A 757 -3.65 7.06 -30.50
C LEU A 757 -3.88 7.70 -31.87
N LEU A 758 -2.82 7.91 -32.65
CA LEU A 758 -2.92 8.49 -33.99
C LEU A 758 -3.70 7.57 -34.92
N LEU A 759 -3.42 6.25 -34.90
CA LEU A 759 -4.13 5.27 -35.72
C LEU A 759 -5.59 5.08 -35.27
N ALA A 760 -5.89 5.28 -33.98
CA ALA A 760 -7.27 5.35 -33.52
C ALA A 760 -8.03 6.50 -34.20
N VAL A 761 -7.44 7.69 -34.28
CA VAL A 761 -8.05 8.88 -34.94
C VAL A 761 -8.06 8.74 -36.46
N LEU A 762 -6.91 8.40 -37.07
CA LEU A 762 -6.74 8.30 -38.52
C LEU A 762 -7.53 7.15 -39.12
N GLY A 763 -7.72 6.04 -38.40
CA GLY A 763 -8.53 4.93 -38.85
C GLY A 763 -9.97 5.36 -39.14
N TYR A 764 -10.57 6.17 -38.26
CA TYR A 764 -11.91 6.72 -38.50
C TYR A 764 -11.93 7.76 -39.63
N ASP A 765 -10.93 8.64 -39.70
CA ASP A 765 -10.84 9.63 -40.78
C ASP A 765 -10.68 8.96 -42.15
N TRP A 766 -9.92 7.87 -42.22
CA TRP A 766 -9.72 7.08 -43.43
C TRP A 766 -11.01 6.40 -43.89
N VAL A 767 -11.83 5.91 -42.96
CA VAL A 767 -13.17 5.39 -43.28
C VAL A 767 -14.06 6.47 -43.89
N ILE A 768 -13.93 7.72 -43.43
CA ILE A 768 -14.75 8.85 -43.90
C ILE A 768 -14.30 9.35 -45.27
N HIS A 769 -13.00 9.57 -45.46
CA HIS A 769 -12.47 10.23 -46.66
C HIS A 769 -12.00 9.25 -47.75
N GLY A 770 -11.71 7.99 -47.40
CA GLY A 770 -11.34 6.95 -48.35
C GLY A 770 -12.49 6.50 -49.27
N GLN A 771 -13.72 6.93 -48.99
CA GLN A 771 -14.90 6.58 -49.77
C GLN A 771 -15.20 7.62 -50.87
N ARG A 772 -15.55 7.15 -52.07
CA ARG A 772 -16.03 7.99 -53.19
C ARG A 772 -17.50 8.35 -53.03
N ILE A 773 -17.85 9.02 -51.92
CA ILE A 773 -19.20 9.43 -51.57
C ILE A 773 -19.33 10.96 -51.49
N GLY A 774 -20.54 11.48 -51.70
CA GLY A 774 -20.78 12.94 -51.66
C GLY A 774 -20.64 13.53 -50.25
N GLU A 775 -20.41 14.84 -50.15
CA GLU A 775 -20.20 15.53 -48.86
C GLU A 775 -21.36 15.35 -47.87
N ASN A 776 -22.60 15.32 -48.37
CA ASN A 776 -23.79 15.04 -47.55
C ASN A 776 -23.77 13.63 -46.93
N GLN A 777 -23.23 12.64 -47.63
CA GLN A 777 -23.08 11.26 -47.12
C GLN A 777 -21.91 11.17 -46.13
N LYS A 778 -20.79 11.87 -46.38
CA LYS A 778 -19.67 11.96 -45.43
C LYS A 778 -20.11 12.56 -44.09
N GLN A 779 -20.95 13.59 -44.11
CA GLN A 779 -21.49 14.19 -42.87
C GLN A 779 -22.39 13.22 -42.10
N ARG A 780 -23.22 12.43 -42.80
CA ARG A 780 -24.02 11.37 -42.16
C ARG A 780 -23.13 10.29 -41.52
N LEU A 781 -22.06 9.89 -42.20
CA LEU A 781 -21.07 8.93 -41.69
C LEU A 781 -20.35 9.46 -40.43
N LYS A 782 -19.91 10.73 -40.44
CA LYS A 782 -19.34 11.41 -39.26
C LYS A 782 -20.28 11.38 -38.06
N SER A 783 -21.57 11.70 -38.28
CA SER A 783 -22.57 11.68 -37.20
C SER A 783 -22.82 10.29 -36.63
N ARG A 784 -22.90 9.25 -37.48
CA ARG A 784 -23.09 7.87 -37.02
C ARG A 784 -21.86 7.34 -36.27
N LEU A 785 -20.64 7.64 -36.74
CA LEU A 785 -19.42 7.28 -36.03
C LEU A 785 -19.31 7.98 -34.66
N ALA A 786 -19.74 9.25 -34.58
CA ALA A 786 -19.83 9.96 -33.29
C ALA A 786 -20.80 9.27 -32.31
N ILE A 787 -21.95 8.76 -32.79
CA ILE A 787 -22.87 7.94 -31.98
C ILE A 787 -22.18 6.67 -31.47
N ILE A 788 -21.42 5.97 -32.32
CA ILE A 788 -20.73 4.72 -31.95
C ILE A 788 -19.67 4.99 -30.88
N VAL A 789 -18.74 5.91 -31.15
CA VAL A 789 -17.65 6.26 -30.20
C VAL A 789 -18.23 6.78 -28.89
N GLY A 790 -19.24 7.66 -28.97
CA GLY A 790 -19.92 8.19 -27.80
C GLY A 790 -20.60 7.12 -26.96
N SER A 791 -21.30 6.19 -27.61
CA SER A 791 -21.92 5.04 -26.94
C SER A 791 -20.89 4.11 -26.30
N GLN A 792 -19.76 3.82 -26.97
CA GLN A 792 -18.71 2.97 -26.41
C GLN A 792 -18.11 3.57 -25.14
N LEU A 793 -17.76 4.86 -25.16
CA LEU A 793 -17.25 5.56 -23.98
C LEU A 793 -18.30 5.61 -22.86
N PHE A 794 -19.56 5.90 -23.20
CA PHE A 794 -20.65 5.92 -22.23
C PHE A 794 -20.85 4.55 -21.56
N VAL A 795 -20.91 3.47 -22.35
CA VAL A 795 -21.05 2.11 -21.82
C VAL A 795 -19.81 1.69 -21.04
N PHE A 796 -18.60 2.08 -21.46
CA PHE A 796 -17.38 1.83 -20.69
C PHE A 796 -17.42 2.47 -19.31
N GLY A 797 -17.86 3.74 -19.22
CA GLY A 797 -18.09 4.41 -17.94
C GLY A 797 -19.19 3.75 -17.10
N LEU A 798 -20.26 3.24 -17.73
CA LEU A 798 -21.29 2.45 -17.05
C LEU A 798 -20.75 1.13 -16.49
N ILE A 799 -19.90 0.43 -17.23
CA ILE A 799 -19.24 -0.80 -16.77
C ILE A 799 -18.38 -0.48 -15.55
N MET A 800 -17.53 0.55 -15.63
CA MET A 800 -16.69 0.97 -14.50
C MET A 800 -17.53 1.31 -13.26
N LYS A 801 -18.66 2.00 -13.44
CA LYS A 801 -19.59 2.31 -12.36
C LYS A 801 -20.28 1.05 -11.80
N GLY A 802 -20.75 0.17 -12.66
CA GLY A 802 -21.50 -1.03 -12.30
C GLY A 802 -20.68 -2.06 -11.54
N PHE A 803 -19.40 -2.23 -11.91
CA PHE A 803 -18.45 -3.07 -11.17
C PHE A 803 -17.86 -2.37 -9.93
N GLY A 804 -17.95 -1.04 -9.86
CA GLY A 804 -17.19 -0.22 -8.92
C GLY A 804 -15.77 0.05 -9.43
N LEU A 805 -15.35 1.32 -9.39
CA LEU A 805 -14.08 1.77 -9.99
C LEU A 805 -12.86 1.02 -9.45
N ASN A 806 -12.76 0.84 -8.13
CA ASN A 806 -11.63 0.17 -7.52
C ASN A 806 -11.56 -1.31 -7.90
N GLN A 807 -12.69 -2.02 -7.81
CA GLN A 807 -12.76 -3.43 -8.19
C GLN A 807 -12.42 -3.64 -9.67
N PHE A 808 -12.95 -2.77 -10.53
CA PHE A 808 -12.65 -2.80 -11.97
C PHE A 808 -11.15 -2.67 -12.25
N ILE A 809 -10.47 -1.68 -11.65
CA ILE A 809 -9.03 -1.48 -11.83
C ILE A 809 -8.23 -2.65 -11.24
N THR A 810 -8.60 -3.14 -10.05
CA THR A 810 -7.93 -4.27 -9.41
C THR A 810 -8.02 -5.54 -10.25
N THR A 811 -9.20 -5.87 -10.78
CA THR A 811 -9.38 -7.05 -11.64
C THR A 811 -8.49 -6.98 -12.88
N LEU A 812 -8.46 -5.83 -13.57
CA LEU A 812 -7.58 -5.66 -14.73
C LEU A 812 -6.10 -5.72 -14.36
N ASN A 813 -5.72 -5.13 -13.23
CA ASN A 813 -4.33 -5.17 -12.77
C ASN A 813 -3.86 -6.59 -12.48
N ASN A 814 -4.65 -7.40 -11.79
CA ASN A 814 -4.26 -8.75 -11.41
C ASN A 814 -4.11 -9.68 -12.61
N GLU A 815 -4.85 -9.41 -13.70
CA GLU A 815 -4.71 -10.13 -14.96
C GLU A 815 -3.49 -9.70 -15.78
N LEU A 816 -3.13 -8.42 -15.74
CA LEU A 816 -2.03 -7.84 -16.53
C LEU A 816 -0.69 -7.79 -15.77
N VAL A 817 -0.73 -7.87 -14.44
CA VAL A 817 0.42 -7.85 -13.51
C VAL A 817 1.28 -6.58 -13.69
N VAL A 818 0.60 -5.42 -13.67
CA VAL A 818 1.19 -4.13 -14.07
C VAL A 818 1.66 -3.32 -12.87
N LEU A 819 0.75 -3.04 -11.94
CA LEU A 819 0.97 -2.29 -10.70
C LEU A 819 1.07 -3.25 -9.52
N PRO A 820 1.68 -2.82 -8.40
CA PRO A 820 1.89 -3.69 -7.24
C PRO A 820 0.58 -4.18 -6.61
N TYR A 821 0.49 -5.49 -6.44
CA TYR A 821 -0.65 -6.20 -5.89
C TYR A 821 -1.03 -5.72 -4.48
N PHE A 822 -0.04 -5.42 -3.64
CA PHE A 822 -0.28 -4.97 -2.26
C PHE A 822 -1.13 -3.68 -2.19
N LEU A 823 -1.05 -2.79 -3.20
CA LEU A 823 -1.88 -1.58 -3.24
C LEU A 823 -3.38 -1.90 -3.30
N SER A 824 -3.73 -3.04 -3.91
CA SER A 824 -5.13 -3.48 -4.00
C SER A 824 -5.69 -4.04 -2.69
N LEU A 825 -4.81 -4.47 -1.77
CA LEU A 825 -5.16 -5.15 -0.53
C LEU A 825 -5.36 -4.20 0.67
N ILE A 826 -4.82 -2.99 0.59
CA ILE A 826 -4.81 -2.02 1.70
C ILE A 826 -5.97 -1.04 1.54
N HIS A 827 -5.78 0.05 0.78
CA HIS A 827 -6.82 1.04 0.48
C HIS A 827 -7.38 0.95 -0.95
N GLY A 828 -6.79 0.09 -1.80
CA GLY A 828 -7.14 -0.01 -3.21
C GLY A 828 -6.42 1.01 -4.09
N PHE A 829 -6.33 0.72 -5.40
CA PHE A 829 -5.67 1.59 -6.37
C PHE A 829 -6.29 2.99 -6.45
N VAL A 830 -7.60 3.11 -6.25
CA VAL A 830 -8.29 4.40 -6.32
C VAL A 830 -7.79 5.37 -5.25
N VAL A 831 -7.61 4.88 -4.02
CA VAL A 831 -7.12 5.70 -2.90
C VAL A 831 -5.62 5.95 -3.04
N HIS A 832 -4.82 4.90 -3.23
CA HIS A 832 -3.36 5.03 -3.27
C HIS A 832 -2.87 5.91 -4.43
N LEU A 833 -3.50 5.82 -5.60
CA LEU A 833 -3.10 6.60 -6.77
C LEU A 833 -3.91 7.90 -6.92
N ASN A 834 -4.73 8.25 -5.93
CA ASN A 834 -5.61 9.43 -5.94
C ASN A 834 -6.44 9.53 -7.24
N ILE A 835 -7.01 8.41 -7.68
CA ILE A 835 -7.85 8.35 -8.88
C ILE A 835 -9.21 8.96 -8.52
N PRO A 836 -9.70 9.98 -9.25
CA PRO A 836 -10.99 10.58 -8.95
C PRO A 836 -12.11 9.55 -9.00
N THR A 837 -12.90 9.43 -7.92
CA THR A 837 -14.08 8.55 -7.88
C THR A 837 -15.14 8.96 -8.90
N SER A 838 -15.09 10.21 -9.38
CA SER A 838 -15.91 10.74 -10.46
C SER A 838 -15.50 10.26 -11.86
N LEU A 839 -14.36 9.58 -12.03
CA LEU A 839 -13.84 9.16 -13.33
C LEU A 839 -14.86 8.41 -14.22
N PRO A 840 -15.66 7.45 -13.70
CA PRO A 840 -16.71 6.82 -14.50
C PRO A 840 -17.72 7.83 -15.07
N PHE A 841 -18.08 8.85 -14.30
CA PHE A 841 -19.00 9.91 -14.73
C PHE A 841 -18.36 10.86 -15.74
N VAL A 842 -17.07 11.17 -15.58
CA VAL A 842 -16.32 11.95 -16.56
C VAL A 842 -16.28 11.22 -17.90
N ILE A 843 -15.97 9.92 -17.90
CA ILE A 843 -15.96 9.09 -19.11
C ILE A 843 -17.35 9.03 -19.76
N MET A 844 -18.41 8.86 -18.96
CA MET A 844 -19.79 8.94 -19.46
C MET A 844 -20.10 10.30 -20.08
N GLY A 845 -19.71 11.40 -19.43
CA GLY A 845 -19.90 12.75 -19.94
C GLY A 845 -19.18 12.98 -21.27
N ILE A 846 -17.91 12.55 -21.37
CA ILE A 846 -17.14 12.61 -22.62
C ILE A 846 -17.80 11.80 -23.73
N GLY A 847 -18.37 10.62 -23.42
CA GLY A 847 -19.13 9.81 -24.38
C GLY A 847 -20.46 10.43 -24.80
N LEU A 848 -21.15 11.11 -23.87
CA LEU A 848 -22.47 11.71 -24.12
C LEU A 848 -22.41 12.85 -25.14
N VAL A 849 -21.34 13.65 -25.15
CA VAL A 849 -21.16 14.77 -26.09
C VAL A 849 -21.22 14.33 -27.58
N PRO A 850 -20.35 13.43 -28.08
CA PRO A 850 -20.43 12.97 -29.47
C PRO A 850 -21.69 12.14 -29.74
N LEU A 851 -22.25 11.45 -28.73
CA LEU A 851 -23.53 10.75 -28.84
C LEU A 851 -24.68 11.71 -29.16
N LEU A 852 -24.81 12.82 -28.42
CA LEU A 852 -25.84 13.84 -28.64
C LEU A 852 -25.62 14.61 -29.95
N ILE A 853 -24.38 15.04 -30.24
CA ILE A 853 -24.05 15.74 -31.50
C ILE A 853 -24.38 14.85 -32.70
N GLY A 854 -24.01 13.57 -32.64
CA GLY A 854 -24.33 12.59 -33.67
C GLY A 854 -25.83 12.39 -33.81
N GLY A 855 -26.53 12.17 -32.69
CA GLY A 855 -27.99 11.96 -32.65
C GLY A 855 -28.79 13.12 -33.24
N VAL A 856 -28.53 14.35 -32.80
CA VAL A 856 -29.22 15.56 -33.32
C VAL A 856 -29.02 15.70 -34.83
N ARG A 857 -27.82 15.42 -35.33
CA ARG A 857 -27.52 15.52 -36.77
C ARG A 857 -28.15 14.39 -37.60
N VAL A 858 -28.34 13.21 -37.01
CA VAL A 858 -29.09 12.11 -37.64
C VAL A 858 -30.59 12.42 -37.67
N LEU A 859 -31.14 13.09 -36.66
CA LEU A 859 -32.56 13.47 -36.56
C LEU A 859 -32.96 14.72 -37.36
N LYS A 860 -32.03 15.64 -37.64
CA LYS A 860 -32.28 16.88 -38.42
C LYS A 860 -32.41 16.67 -39.94
N LYS A 861 -32.41 15.43 -40.42
CA LYS A 861 -32.54 15.02 -41.83
C LYS A 861 -33.37 13.76 -41.91
#